data_AF-L7J229-F1
#
_entry.id   AF-L7J229-F1
#
_cell.length_a   1.000
_cell.length_b   1.000
_cell.length_c   1.000
_cell.angle_alpha   90.00
_cell.angle_beta   90.00
_cell.angle_gamma   90.00
#
_symmetry.space_group_name_H-M   'P 1'
#
loop_
_entity.id
_entity.type
_entity.pdbx_description
1 polymer ?
#
loop_
_entity_poly.entity_id
_entity_poly.type
_entity_poly.pdbx_seq_one_letter_code
_entity_poly.pdbx_strand_id
1 'polypeptide(L)'
;MRPMFSKEDLSVQDLATGVQNANNNICKHVVRTPVIRLPWLDSEEREVWAKLECHQHTGSFKYRGAYNALSRTKTNKIITASAGNHALATAAAGRRLGKDVHLIAPITASELKVNRMMADAEVTLLGQDLHEATLMAISLAQKSAIQTADETETLYYVSPYDNVDVAAGAGTVMLEAEEDHGVFDTVVVPLGGGGLAAGVGAWCAHNSPRTNVVCTHPEIFGRKFAKSEPIASQLVSPTAVSYSDGLAVQLARETPFARILQETIRDVVQVTEAETAVAISIALRMQSLLIEGSAATTIAALLKPEAPETRHIKGRVLLLLTGGNIASSSLARSLVSEVSDAPLRQAIGLRNILPSVDRCGSTKLPVEDVGEQKLDASKEKASDSGDGARALADDTTSSLEQWQVFSDRLQAMIKATAEQMQEKDELSARLCLEQDPWCKDVYNELQQVLYRRAKEFEAAVKTPPSSCQESQVPKFWVMEERYRILLQQHSAVACLFDRASAANDQSLRDWFRDFDSQSATVCNYDRYGSSRLRATEQVLAKALALGDTSGTELLLTSSGMAAYQVVQHFLLQSIGDKGNFVLPPYVYFEGMEQLQAFDFVTVTHAPTFDAQDIIATAEAVDAKVVFLDAVANVVDLPATDVRDFCRTVAHRPGWGDRIVVMDGTTASGAMPVFDWMQGRHAPTLLYFESASKYLQFGMDLQMGGLVVYPSRLDAAMRTIRRNTGGVMYSRGLSLLPPLDRAAYQRRMAQLSRNAEVLRDGIAAAASDLVHVRFPSEWKRFGWRHGGALVTVRFLRDGLNNKDGLEACIDLVLAGAKAKGLAVTKGVSFGFSTTRISSASSMAKDSDPFLRLSVGVDLETRQDLLEVMVAAIRRYADTF
;
A
#
# COMPACT_ATOMS: atom_id res chain seq x y z
N MET A 1 -21.35 53.48 -3.69
CA MET A 1 -19.95 53.30 -3.24
C MET A 1 -19.00 53.40 -4.42
N ARG A 2 -18.16 54.45 -4.48
CA ARG A 2 -16.98 54.46 -5.37
C ARG A 2 -15.98 53.42 -4.83
N PRO A 3 -15.37 52.56 -5.65
CA PRO A 3 -14.29 51.72 -5.18
C PRO A 3 -13.18 52.65 -4.66
N MET A 4 -12.67 52.40 -3.45
CA MET A 4 -11.69 53.28 -2.80
C MET A 4 -10.33 53.30 -3.52
N PHE A 5 -10.20 52.57 -4.63
CA PHE A 5 -9.14 52.68 -5.61
C PHE A 5 -9.77 52.49 -7.01
N SER A 6 -9.46 53.37 -7.97
CA SER A 6 -9.59 53.06 -9.40
C SER A 6 -8.82 51.76 -9.64
N LYS A 7 -9.29 50.92 -10.57
CA LYS A 7 -8.63 49.63 -10.92
C LYS A 7 -7.16 49.77 -11.37
N GLU A 8 -6.62 50.98 -11.47
CA GLU A 8 -5.34 51.30 -12.10
C GLU A 8 -4.23 51.75 -11.12
N ASP A 9 -4.53 51.98 -9.83
CA ASP A 9 -3.60 52.72 -8.94
C ASP A 9 -3.14 52.02 -7.65
N LEU A 10 -3.57 50.78 -7.33
CA LEU A 10 -3.07 50.13 -6.10
C LEU A 10 -1.60 49.71 -6.28
N SER A 11 -0.68 50.47 -5.68
CA SER A 11 0.76 50.19 -5.75
C SER A 11 1.21 49.21 -4.67
N VAL A 12 2.40 48.62 -4.86
CA VAL A 12 3.12 47.84 -3.84
C VAL A 12 3.25 48.65 -2.53
N GLN A 13 3.56 49.94 -2.64
CA GLN A 13 3.73 50.83 -1.48
C GLN A 13 2.42 50.99 -0.68
N ASP A 14 1.30 51.17 -1.39
CA ASP A 14 0.00 51.37 -0.76
C ASP A 14 -0.42 50.13 0.03
N LEU A 15 -0.27 48.95 -0.57
CA LEU A 15 -0.64 47.70 0.09
C LEU A 15 0.31 47.35 1.25
N ALA A 16 1.62 47.58 1.12
CA ALA A 16 2.58 47.39 2.22
C ALA A 16 2.27 48.30 3.42
N THR A 17 1.98 49.58 3.15
CA THR A 17 1.52 50.53 4.17
C THR A 17 0.20 50.06 4.79
N GLY A 18 -0.70 49.52 3.97
CA GLY A 18 -1.94 48.88 4.40
C GLY A 18 -1.70 47.72 5.36
N VAL A 19 -0.71 46.86 5.10
CA VAL A 19 -0.32 45.74 5.98
C VAL A 19 0.15 46.25 7.35
N GLN A 20 1.01 47.27 7.39
CA GLN A 20 1.45 47.87 8.65
C GLN A 20 0.26 48.43 9.47
N ASN A 21 -0.63 49.17 8.80
CA ASN A 21 -1.82 49.73 9.43
C ASN A 21 -2.78 48.65 9.92
N ALA A 22 -2.95 47.58 9.14
CA ALA A 22 -3.76 46.44 9.53
C ALA A 22 -3.18 45.75 10.77
N ASN A 23 -1.86 45.56 10.86
CA ASN A 23 -1.23 44.99 12.05
C ASN A 23 -1.48 45.83 13.30
N ASN A 24 -1.30 47.15 13.21
CA ASN A 24 -1.60 48.06 14.32
C ASN A 24 -3.06 47.98 14.79
N ASN A 25 -3.98 47.72 13.87
CA ASN A 25 -5.40 47.59 14.13
C ASN A 25 -5.77 46.23 14.75
N ILE A 26 -5.18 45.13 14.27
CA ILE A 26 -5.64 43.78 14.60
C ILE A 26 -4.78 43.03 15.62
N CYS A 27 -3.55 43.47 15.92
CA CYS A 27 -2.58 42.70 16.71
C CYS A 27 -3.06 42.31 18.12
N LYS A 28 -4.04 43.03 18.69
CA LYS A 28 -4.68 42.73 20.00
C LYS A 28 -5.91 41.83 19.89
N HIS A 29 -6.35 41.53 18.67
CA HIS A 29 -7.60 40.84 18.38
C HIS A 29 -7.40 39.53 17.63
N VAL A 30 -6.23 39.35 17.00
CA VAL A 30 -5.81 38.10 16.39
C VAL A 30 -4.83 37.37 17.29
N VAL A 31 -4.72 36.05 17.12
CA VAL A 31 -3.63 35.29 17.70
C VAL A 31 -2.36 35.67 16.93
N ARG A 32 -1.33 36.15 17.63
CA ARG A 32 0.03 36.21 17.08
C ARG A 32 0.53 34.76 16.99
N THR A 33 0.31 34.13 15.84
CA THR A 33 0.56 32.70 15.67
C THR A 33 2.06 32.42 15.74
N PRO A 34 2.48 31.26 16.26
CA PRO A 34 3.88 30.95 16.37
C PRO A 34 4.52 30.79 14.98
N VAL A 35 5.74 31.29 14.84
CA VAL A 35 6.67 30.83 13.82
C VAL A 35 7.49 29.73 14.45
N ILE A 36 7.52 28.57 13.83
CA ILE A 36 8.32 27.45 14.30
C ILE A 36 9.31 27.04 13.22
N ARG A 37 10.49 26.58 13.62
CA ARG A 37 11.36 25.88 12.68
C ARG A 37 10.75 24.52 12.36
N LEU A 38 10.90 24.05 11.13
CA LEU A 38 10.56 22.70 10.69
C LEU A 38 11.85 21.98 10.28
N PRO A 39 12.69 21.52 11.24
CA PRO A 39 14.01 20.96 10.92
C PRO A 39 13.95 19.75 9.98
N TRP A 40 12.82 19.05 9.93
CA TRP A 40 12.59 17.92 9.04
C TRP A 40 12.44 18.30 7.56
N LEU A 41 12.37 19.59 7.23
CA LEU A 41 12.40 20.13 5.86
C LEU A 41 13.71 20.85 5.50
N ASP A 42 14.64 20.99 6.46
CA ASP A 42 15.92 21.66 6.26
C ASP A 42 16.81 20.89 5.27
N SER A 43 17.72 21.61 4.61
CA SER A 43 18.83 21.05 3.82
C SER A 43 20.09 21.91 4.04
N GLU A 44 21.24 21.48 3.49
CA GLU A 44 22.51 22.25 3.62
C GLU A 44 22.38 23.70 3.13
N GLU A 45 21.51 23.93 2.15
CA GLU A 45 21.28 25.23 1.54
C GLU A 45 19.97 25.89 2.01
N ARG A 46 19.20 25.26 2.91
CA ARG A 46 17.84 25.71 3.26
C ARG A 46 17.51 25.49 4.74
N GLU A 47 17.13 26.56 5.44
CA GLU A 47 16.55 26.51 6.80
C GLU A 47 15.06 26.81 6.70
N VAL A 48 14.20 25.85 7.06
CA VAL A 48 12.75 25.94 6.86
C VAL A 48 12.04 26.30 8.17
N TRP A 49 11.21 27.33 8.08
CA TRP A 49 10.34 27.84 9.12
C TRP A 49 8.90 27.79 8.65
N ALA A 50 7.94 27.76 9.57
CA ALA A 50 6.53 27.78 9.28
C ALA A 50 5.78 28.75 10.19
N LYS A 51 4.95 29.60 9.60
CA LYS A 51 3.99 30.45 10.32
C LYS A 51 2.66 29.70 10.45
N LEU A 52 2.27 29.37 11.67
CA LEU A 52 1.17 28.44 11.97
C LEU A 52 -0.21 29.12 11.99
N GLU A 53 -0.67 29.63 10.85
CA GLU A 53 -2.01 30.21 10.74
C GLU A 53 -3.15 29.19 10.90
N CYS A 54 -2.87 27.89 10.87
CA CYS A 54 -3.79 26.84 11.31
C CYS A 54 -4.20 26.97 12.81
N HIS A 55 -3.40 27.67 13.63
CA HIS A 55 -3.71 27.95 15.04
C HIS A 55 -4.38 29.32 15.25
N GLN A 56 -4.65 30.05 14.17
CA GLN A 56 -5.39 31.31 14.27
C GLN A 56 -6.82 31.04 14.77
N HIS A 57 -7.47 32.07 15.33
CA HIS A 57 -8.90 32.00 15.59
C HIS A 57 -9.66 31.57 14.33
N THR A 58 -10.68 30.73 14.47
CA THR A 58 -11.39 30.02 13.38
C THR A 58 -10.57 28.98 12.59
N GLY A 59 -9.30 28.77 12.94
CA GLY A 59 -8.44 27.73 12.36
C GLY A 59 -7.77 28.11 11.04
N SER A 60 -7.72 29.39 10.66
CA SER A 60 -7.01 29.86 9.45
C SER A 60 -6.68 31.36 9.47
N PHE A 61 -5.77 31.78 8.59
CA PHE A 61 -5.36 33.18 8.42
C PHE A 61 -6.50 34.15 8.07
N LYS A 62 -7.63 33.64 7.55
CA LYS A 62 -8.75 34.45 7.07
C LYS A 62 -9.32 35.37 8.13
N TYR A 63 -9.19 35.02 9.41
CA TYR A 63 -9.63 35.87 10.51
C TYR A 63 -8.96 37.23 10.53
N ARG A 64 -7.66 37.31 10.15
CA ARG A 64 -6.92 38.58 10.10
C ARG A 64 -7.54 39.57 9.12
N GLY A 65 -7.75 39.10 7.89
CA GLY A 65 -8.35 39.88 6.81
C GLY A 65 -9.80 40.25 7.10
N ALA A 66 -10.60 39.28 7.58
CA ALA A 66 -11.99 39.52 7.94
C ALA A 66 -12.10 40.57 9.05
N TYR A 67 -11.36 40.42 10.15
CA TYR A 67 -11.39 41.38 11.26
C TYR A 67 -10.94 42.78 10.84
N ASN A 68 -9.87 42.88 10.04
CA ASN A 68 -9.40 44.18 9.54
C ASN A 68 -10.45 44.87 8.66
N ALA A 69 -11.04 44.16 7.69
CA ALA A 69 -12.07 44.73 6.82
C ALA A 69 -13.33 45.11 7.60
N LEU A 70 -13.79 44.27 8.53
CA LEU A 70 -15.00 44.51 9.31
C LEU A 70 -14.83 45.64 10.32
N SER A 71 -13.66 45.80 10.94
CA SER A 71 -13.41 46.89 11.90
C SER A 71 -13.29 48.26 11.22
N ARG A 72 -12.91 48.30 9.94
CA ARG A 72 -12.75 49.55 9.17
C ARG A 72 -14.02 50.00 8.46
N THR A 73 -14.95 49.09 8.20
CA THR A 73 -16.21 49.46 7.58
C THR A 73 -17.17 50.08 8.60
N LYS A 74 -17.93 51.09 8.18
CA LYS A 74 -18.95 51.76 8.99
C LYS A 74 -20.29 51.01 9.01
N THR A 75 -20.49 50.05 8.10
CA THR A 75 -21.73 49.26 8.05
C THR A 75 -21.79 48.26 9.19
N ASN A 76 -23.00 48.03 9.71
CA ASN A 76 -23.31 46.98 10.67
C ASN A 76 -23.73 45.69 9.98
N LYS A 77 -24.08 45.72 8.68
CA LYS A 77 -24.57 44.55 7.94
C LYS A 77 -23.55 44.07 6.90
N ILE A 78 -23.05 42.86 7.12
CA ILE A 78 -22.00 42.23 6.34
C ILE A 78 -22.60 41.06 5.56
N ILE A 79 -22.28 40.98 4.27
CA ILE A 79 -22.60 39.81 3.45
C ILE A 79 -21.32 39.25 2.82
N THR A 80 -21.17 37.92 2.80
CA THR A 80 -20.07 37.30 2.06
C THR A 80 -20.49 35.97 1.47
N ALA A 81 -19.85 35.57 0.38
CA ALA A 81 -20.07 34.27 -0.26
C ALA A 81 -18.86 33.38 -0.02
N SER A 82 -19.04 32.34 0.80
CA SER A 82 -18.01 31.33 1.08
C SER A 82 -18.65 30.14 1.79
N ALA A 83 -18.18 28.94 1.48
CA ALA A 83 -18.55 27.71 2.19
C ALA A 83 -17.37 27.15 3.02
N GLY A 84 -16.44 28.00 3.44
CA GLY A 84 -15.20 27.57 4.09
C GLY A 84 -14.59 28.63 5.01
N ASN A 85 -13.26 28.71 5.04
CA ASN A 85 -12.50 29.47 6.02
C ASN A 85 -12.87 30.95 6.11
N HIS A 86 -13.20 31.61 4.99
CA HIS A 86 -13.59 33.02 5.02
C HIS A 86 -14.95 33.26 5.65
N ALA A 87 -15.91 32.34 5.46
CA ALA A 87 -17.20 32.44 6.11
C ALA A 87 -17.09 32.30 7.64
N LEU A 88 -16.33 31.31 8.11
CA LEU A 88 -16.05 31.13 9.54
C LEU A 88 -15.38 32.38 10.14
N ALA A 89 -14.35 32.88 9.46
CA ALA A 89 -13.63 34.08 9.86
C ALA A 89 -14.54 35.32 9.93
N THR A 90 -15.39 35.53 8.91
CA THR A 90 -16.29 36.68 8.83
C THR A 90 -17.37 36.62 9.91
N ALA A 91 -17.98 35.45 10.12
CA ALA A 91 -18.96 35.24 11.18
C ALA A 91 -18.39 35.54 12.56
N ALA A 92 -17.22 34.96 12.88
CA ALA A 92 -16.55 35.18 14.15
C ALA A 92 -16.12 36.66 14.35
N ALA A 93 -15.59 37.30 13.30
CA ALA A 93 -15.18 38.70 13.36
C ALA A 93 -16.38 39.64 13.54
N GLY A 94 -17.47 39.38 12.81
CA GLY A 94 -18.72 40.14 12.94
C GLY A 94 -19.32 40.01 14.33
N ARG A 95 -19.45 38.79 14.85
CA ARG A 95 -19.89 38.57 16.24
C ARG A 95 -19.02 39.33 17.24
N ARG A 96 -17.69 39.31 17.08
CA ARG A 96 -16.76 40.02 17.99
C ARG A 96 -16.91 41.55 17.93
N LEU A 97 -17.26 42.09 16.76
CA LEU A 97 -17.41 43.52 16.49
C LEU A 97 -18.87 44.01 16.63
N GLY A 98 -19.82 43.13 16.94
CA GLY A 98 -21.24 43.47 17.02
C GLY A 98 -21.89 43.77 15.66
N LYS A 99 -21.44 43.09 14.60
CA LYS A 99 -21.97 43.24 13.23
C LYS A 99 -22.81 42.03 12.84
N ASP A 100 -23.92 42.30 12.15
CA ASP A 100 -24.79 41.28 11.58
C ASP A 100 -24.14 40.71 10.32
N VAL A 101 -23.83 39.41 10.36
CA VAL A 101 -23.19 38.69 9.26
C VAL A 101 -24.17 37.74 8.62
N HIS A 102 -24.32 37.88 7.30
CA HIS A 102 -25.09 37.01 6.44
C HIS A 102 -24.16 36.27 5.48
N LEU A 103 -24.14 34.94 5.56
CA LEU A 103 -23.27 34.09 4.76
C LEU A 103 -24.07 33.45 3.62
N ILE A 104 -23.56 33.56 2.40
CA ILE A 104 -24.09 32.85 1.23
C ILE A 104 -23.17 31.67 0.91
N ALA A 105 -23.74 30.47 0.87
CA ALA A 105 -23.04 29.26 0.44
C ALA A 105 -23.82 28.59 -0.69
N PRO A 106 -23.17 27.85 -1.62
CA PRO A 106 -23.90 27.11 -2.64
C PRO A 106 -24.73 25.98 -2.04
N ILE A 107 -25.78 25.55 -2.73
CA ILE A 107 -26.63 24.42 -2.31
C ILE A 107 -25.85 23.10 -2.25
N THR A 108 -24.72 23.02 -2.96
CA THR A 108 -23.80 21.89 -3.00
C THR A 108 -22.76 21.91 -1.86
N ALA A 109 -22.80 22.93 -0.99
CA ALA A 109 -21.90 23.01 0.15
C ALA A 109 -22.11 21.84 1.12
N SER A 110 -21.02 21.26 1.61
CA SER A 110 -21.07 20.18 2.60
C SER A 110 -21.84 20.62 3.85
N GLU A 111 -22.82 19.82 4.25
CA GLU A 111 -23.65 20.03 5.45
C GLU A 111 -22.80 20.28 6.70
N LEU A 112 -21.67 19.58 6.85
CA LEU A 112 -20.76 19.75 7.99
C LEU A 112 -20.15 21.16 8.05
N LYS A 113 -19.83 21.77 6.90
CA LYS A 113 -19.31 23.14 6.85
C LYS A 113 -20.42 24.16 7.09
N VAL A 114 -21.60 23.92 6.54
CA VAL A 114 -22.80 24.74 6.75
C VAL A 114 -23.17 24.80 8.23
N ASN A 115 -23.21 23.65 8.91
CA ASN A 115 -23.53 23.57 10.33
C ASN A 115 -22.53 24.35 11.22
N ARG A 116 -21.23 24.35 10.88
CA ARG A 116 -20.24 25.16 11.59
C ARG A 116 -20.45 26.66 11.40
N MET A 117 -20.90 27.08 10.21
CA MET A 117 -21.19 28.49 9.92
C MET A 117 -22.46 28.98 10.63
N MET A 118 -23.51 28.15 10.67
CA MET A 118 -24.78 28.47 11.31
C MET A 118 -24.68 28.68 12.83
N ALA A 119 -23.59 28.23 13.48
CA ALA A 119 -23.35 28.47 14.89
C ALA A 119 -23.08 29.95 15.24
N ASP A 120 -22.55 30.72 14.27
CA ASP A 120 -22.06 32.08 14.50
C ASP A 120 -22.74 33.15 13.63
N ALA A 121 -23.38 32.77 12.52
CA ALA A 121 -24.04 33.70 11.59
C ALA A 121 -25.22 33.07 10.86
N GLU A 122 -26.07 33.91 10.26
CA GLU A 122 -27.12 33.46 9.35
C GLU A 122 -26.49 32.92 8.07
N VAL A 123 -26.97 31.76 7.59
CA VAL A 123 -26.47 31.13 6.37
C VAL A 123 -27.63 30.88 5.41
N THR A 124 -27.53 31.41 4.20
CA THR A 124 -28.47 31.14 3.11
C THR A 124 -27.79 30.32 2.02
N LEU A 125 -28.42 29.20 1.65
CA LEU A 125 -27.95 28.36 0.56
C LEU A 125 -28.50 28.88 -0.78
N LEU A 126 -27.65 29.50 -1.60
CA LEU A 126 -28.00 30.06 -2.92
C LEU A 126 -26.91 29.77 -3.95
N GLY A 127 -27.32 29.43 -5.17
CA GLY A 127 -26.43 29.10 -6.28
C GLY A 127 -26.03 27.63 -6.32
N GLN A 128 -25.77 27.11 -7.53
CA GLN A 128 -25.32 25.73 -7.77
C GLN A 128 -23.86 25.53 -7.38
N ASP A 129 -23.05 26.57 -7.51
CA ASP A 129 -21.64 26.60 -7.17
C ASP A 129 -21.24 27.91 -6.46
N LEU A 130 -19.98 27.98 -6.03
CA LEU A 130 -19.45 29.14 -5.31
C LEU A 130 -19.41 30.41 -6.18
N HIS A 131 -19.28 30.25 -7.50
CA HIS A 131 -19.26 31.38 -8.43
C HIS A 131 -20.64 32.05 -8.49
N GLU A 132 -21.71 31.25 -8.68
CA GLU A 132 -23.08 31.74 -8.63
C GLU A 132 -23.44 32.35 -7.27
N ALA A 133 -23.07 31.68 -6.17
CA ALA A 133 -23.26 32.19 -4.81
C ALA A 133 -22.60 33.58 -4.63
N THR A 134 -21.41 33.77 -5.22
CA THR A 134 -20.67 35.03 -5.18
C THR A 134 -21.37 36.13 -5.96
N LEU A 135 -21.83 35.85 -7.19
CA LEU A 135 -22.58 36.81 -8.00
C LEU A 135 -23.88 37.24 -7.30
N MET A 136 -24.57 36.30 -6.65
CA MET A 136 -25.79 36.57 -5.90
C MET A 136 -25.53 37.46 -4.67
N ALA A 137 -24.49 37.16 -3.87
CA ALA A 137 -24.11 37.99 -2.73
C ALA A 137 -23.74 39.43 -3.13
N ILE A 138 -23.01 39.59 -4.23
CA ILE A 138 -22.68 40.92 -4.80
C ILE A 138 -23.96 41.64 -5.25
N SER A 139 -24.86 40.95 -5.93
CA SER A 139 -26.15 41.51 -6.38
C SER A 139 -27.00 42.00 -5.22
N LEU A 140 -27.07 41.23 -4.12
CA LEU A 140 -27.80 41.60 -2.90
C LEU A 140 -27.21 42.86 -2.24
N ALA A 141 -25.88 42.93 -2.13
CA ALA A 141 -25.20 44.13 -1.60
C ALA A 141 -25.47 45.37 -2.47
N GLN A 142 -25.41 45.24 -3.80
CA GLN A 142 -25.70 46.33 -4.73
C GLN A 142 -27.15 46.81 -4.63
N LYS A 143 -28.12 45.88 -4.51
CA LYS A 143 -29.54 46.23 -4.33
C LYS A 143 -29.78 46.96 -3.01
N SER A 144 -29.17 46.51 -1.92
CA SER A 144 -29.27 47.16 -0.61
C SER A 144 -28.75 48.60 -0.64
N ALA A 145 -27.65 48.87 -1.35
CA ALA A 145 -27.08 50.21 -1.49
C ALA A 145 -27.96 51.20 -2.29
N ILE A 146 -28.95 50.72 -3.04
CA ILE A 146 -29.96 51.55 -3.72
C ILE A 146 -31.17 51.80 -2.80
N GLN A 147 -31.46 50.88 -1.88
CA GLN A 147 -32.67 50.88 -1.05
C GLN A 147 -32.55 51.71 0.23
N THR A 148 -31.34 51.91 0.76
CA THR A 148 -31.11 52.75 1.94
C THR A 148 -30.03 53.78 1.67
N ALA A 149 -30.23 55.01 2.14
CA ALA A 149 -29.22 56.06 2.14
C ALA A 149 -28.34 56.02 3.40
N ASP A 150 -28.72 55.22 4.41
CA ASP A 150 -27.91 55.03 5.61
C ASP A 150 -26.78 54.05 5.35
N GLU A 151 -25.54 54.56 5.37
CA GLU A 151 -24.33 53.77 5.18
C GLU A 151 -24.17 52.68 6.25
N THR A 152 -24.77 52.84 7.43
CA THR A 152 -24.69 51.87 8.53
C THR A 152 -25.57 50.64 8.30
N GLU A 153 -26.65 50.79 7.53
CA GLU A 153 -27.65 49.73 7.24
C GLU A 153 -27.47 49.09 5.85
N THR A 154 -26.55 49.61 5.04
CA THR A 154 -26.24 49.09 3.70
C THR A 154 -25.46 47.78 3.80
N LEU A 155 -25.94 46.71 3.15
CA LEU A 155 -25.20 45.45 3.07
C LEU A 155 -23.85 45.66 2.37
N TYR A 156 -22.77 45.33 3.08
CA TYR A 156 -21.42 45.41 2.55
C TYR A 156 -20.90 44.03 2.21
N TYR A 157 -20.64 43.80 0.92
CA TYR A 157 -20.02 42.57 0.46
C TYR A 157 -18.53 42.56 0.79
N VAL A 158 -18.13 41.65 1.66
CA VAL A 158 -16.73 41.44 2.01
C VAL A 158 -16.19 40.28 1.18
N SER A 159 -15.45 40.61 0.13
CA SER A 159 -14.82 39.59 -0.72
C SER A 159 -13.78 38.78 0.07
N PRO A 160 -13.76 37.45 -0.07
CA PRO A 160 -12.72 36.59 0.53
C PRO A 160 -11.31 36.84 -0.01
N TYR A 161 -11.16 37.51 -1.15
CA TYR A 161 -9.88 37.70 -1.81
C TYR A 161 -9.75 39.07 -2.49
N ASP A 162 -10.80 39.62 -3.12
CA ASP A 162 -10.76 40.89 -3.88
C ASP A 162 -11.15 42.10 -3.01
N ASN A 163 -10.55 42.21 -1.82
CA ASN A 163 -10.75 43.35 -0.92
C ASN A 163 -9.40 43.78 -0.32
N VAL A 164 -9.07 45.06 -0.45
CA VAL A 164 -7.76 45.62 -0.04
C VAL A 164 -7.54 45.49 1.47
N ASP A 165 -8.56 45.75 2.29
CA ASP A 165 -8.45 45.60 3.74
C ASP A 165 -8.32 44.13 4.15
N VAL A 166 -8.96 43.20 3.43
CA VAL A 166 -8.79 41.76 3.63
C VAL A 166 -7.37 41.31 3.27
N ALA A 167 -6.83 41.77 2.13
CA ALA A 167 -5.48 41.47 1.69
C ALA A 167 -4.41 42.08 2.63
N ALA A 168 -4.59 43.33 3.05
CA ALA A 168 -3.73 43.99 4.03
C ALA A 168 -3.73 43.27 5.38
N GLY A 169 -4.91 42.87 5.88
CA GLY A 169 -5.02 42.08 7.09
C GLY A 169 -4.35 40.71 6.96
N ALA A 170 -4.53 40.02 5.83
CA ALA A 170 -3.86 38.76 5.56
C ALA A 170 -2.33 38.90 5.51
N GLY A 171 -1.81 39.97 4.91
CA GLY A 171 -0.36 40.25 4.80
C GLY A 171 0.34 40.47 6.14
N THR A 172 -0.39 40.79 7.21
CA THR A 172 0.18 40.91 8.58
C THR A 172 0.88 39.62 9.04
N VAL A 173 0.54 38.48 8.44
CA VAL A 173 1.22 37.20 8.66
C VAL A 173 2.72 37.28 8.40
N MET A 174 3.14 38.02 7.37
CA MET A 174 4.55 38.18 6.99
C MET A 174 5.24 39.18 7.90
N LEU A 175 4.59 40.31 8.18
CA LEU A 175 5.08 41.32 9.12
C LEU A 175 5.39 40.67 10.47
N GLU A 176 4.44 39.93 11.05
CA GLU A 176 4.66 39.26 12.34
C GLU A 176 5.81 38.25 12.26
N ALA A 177 5.92 37.50 11.16
CA ALA A 177 6.99 36.51 11.01
C ALA A 177 8.37 37.16 10.98
N GLU A 178 8.51 38.30 10.30
CA GLU A 178 9.77 39.06 10.27
C GLU A 178 10.07 39.77 11.58
N GLU A 179 9.05 40.26 12.29
CA GLU A 179 9.23 40.80 13.65
C GLU A 179 9.71 39.72 14.63
N ASP A 180 9.15 38.51 14.53
CA ASP A 180 9.45 37.41 15.46
C ASP A 180 10.82 36.77 15.19
N HIS A 181 11.21 36.61 13.91
CA HIS A 181 12.39 35.81 13.53
C HIS A 181 13.31 36.49 12.51
N GLY A 182 13.11 37.77 12.19
CA GLY A 182 13.88 38.50 11.19
C GLY A 182 13.54 38.13 9.75
N VAL A 183 14.25 38.74 8.80
CA VAL A 183 14.00 38.59 7.37
C VAL A 183 14.33 37.16 6.88
N PHE A 184 13.49 36.66 5.98
CA PHE A 184 13.65 35.38 5.28
C PHE A 184 14.16 35.58 3.86
N ASP A 185 14.92 34.63 3.32
CA ASP A 185 15.41 34.68 1.93
C ASP A 185 14.29 34.30 0.92
N THR A 186 13.37 33.43 1.33
CA THR A 186 12.20 33.04 0.53
C THR A 186 10.98 32.86 1.42
N VAL A 187 9.80 33.28 0.96
CA VAL A 187 8.50 32.94 1.56
C VAL A 187 7.67 32.16 0.55
N VAL A 188 7.09 31.04 0.99
CA VAL A 188 6.24 30.15 0.19
C VAL A 188 4.78 30.33 0.59
N VAL A 189 3.96 30.77 -0.36
CA VAL A 189 2.57 31.21 -0.11
C VAL A 189 1.58 30.43 -0.99
N PRO A 190 0.50 29.87 -0.45
CA PRO A 190 -0.56 29.29 -1.29
C PRO A 190 -1.28 30.35 -2.13
N LEU A 191 -1.43 30.09 -3.43
CA LEU A 191 -2.10 30.98 -4.38
C LEU A 191 -3.52 30.49 -4.67
N GLY A 192 -4.51 31.13 -4.05
CA GLY A 192 -5.94 30.96 -4.38
C GLY A 192 -6.43 32.15 -5.21
N GLY A 193 -7.24 33.03 -4.62
CA GLY A 193 -7.70 34.28 -5.25
C GLY A 193 -6.70 35.46 -5.22
N GLY A 194 -5.44 35.22 -4.85
CA GLY A 194 -4.37 36.24 -4.92
C GLY A 194 -4.23 37.20 -3.72
N GLY A 195 -5.29 37.46 -2.93
CA GLY A 195 -5.23 38.46 -1.85
C GLY A 195 -4.13 38.25 -0.79
N LEU A 196 -3.89 37.00 -0.33
CA LEU A 196 -2.80 36.69 0.61
C LEU A 196 -1.43 36.92 -0.04
N ALA A 197 -1.23 36.36 -1.25
CA ALA A 197 0.02 36.49 -1.99
C ALA A 197 0.34 37.94 -2.33
N ALA A 198 -0.68 38.77 -2.63
CA ALA A 198 -0.51 40.20 -2.85
C ALA A 198 -0.09 40.94 -1.58
N GLY A 199 -0.72 40.64 -0.43
CA GLY A 199 -0.36 41.25 0.86
C GLY A 199 1.07 40.90 1.29
N VAL A 200 1.46 39.62 1.17
CA VAL A 200 2.82 39.15 1.45
C VAL A 200 3.82 39.73 0.44
N GLY A 201 3.49 39.67 -0.86
CA GLY A 201 4.29 40.22 -1.95
C GLY A 201 4.59 41.70 -1.79
N ALA A 202 3.56 42.50 -1.49
CA ALA A 202 3.72 43.93 -1.26
C ALA A 202 4.60 44.22 -0.04
N TRP A 203 4.37 43.52 1.08
CA TRP A 203 5.20 43.66 2.27
C TRP A 203 6.67 43.32 1.98
N CYS A 204 6.95 42.17 1.37
CA CYS A 204 8.32 41.78 1.03
C CYS A 204 8.97 42.77 0.07
N ALA A 205 8.30 43.16 -1.01
CA ALA A 205 8.85 44.09 -1.99
C ALA A 205 9.19 45.48 -1.39
N HIS A 206 8.46 45.91 -0.36
CA HIS A 206 8.70 47.19 0.31
C HIS A 206 9.72 47.09 1.46
N ASN A 207 9.55 46.13 2.37
CA ASN A 207 10.26 46.05 3.64
C ASN A 207 11.47 45.10 3.61
N SER A 208 11.43 44.07 2.77
CA SER A 208 12.47 43.05 2.64
C SER A 208 12.69 42.69 1.16
N PRO A 209 13.12 43.64 0.30
CA PRO A 209 13.10 43.48 -1.17
C PRO A 209 13.99 42.36 -1.73
N ARG A 210 14.82 41.73 -0.88
CA ARG A 210 15.63 40.55 -1.22
C ARG A 210 14.88 39.23 -1.01
N THR A 211 13.78 39.24 -0.26
CA THR A 211 12.94 38.08 0.01
C THR A 211 12.18 37.69 -1.24
N ASN A 212 12.40 36.46 -1.69
CA ASN A 212 11.69 35.91 -2.84
C ASN A 212 10.30 35.44 -2.41
N VAL A 213 9.26 35.86 -3.13
CA VAL A 213 7.89 35.36 -2.89
C VAL A 213 7.56 34.28 -3.92
N VAL A 214 7.47 33.04 -3.46
CA VAL A 214 7.15 31.88 -4.31
C VAL A 214 5.75 31.39 -3.95
N CYS A 215 4.90 31.29 -4.96
CA CYS A 215 3.54 30.80 -4.79
C CYS A 215 3.46 29.29 -4.97
N THR A 216 2.48 28.65 -4.35
CA THR A 216 2.11 27.25 -4.63
C THR A 216 0.68 27.16 -5.13
N HIS A 217 0.43 26.31 -6.12
CA HIS A 217 -0.89 26.18 -6.73
C HIS A 217 -1.20 24.72 -7.12
N PRO A 218 -2.43 24.21 -6.95
CA PRO A 218 -2.76 22.85 -7.36
C PRO A 218 -2.70 22.69 -8.88
N GLU A 219 -1.94 21.70 -9.36
CA GLU A 219 -1.80 21.40 -10.78
C GLU A 219 -3.13 20.99 -11.42
N ILE A 220 -4.00 20.32 -10.65
CA ILE A 220 -5.31 19.82 -11.10
C ILE A 220 -6.27 20.92 -11.59
N PHE A 221 -6.02 22.19 -11.26
CA PHE A 221 -6.83 23.30 -11.77
C PHE A 221 -6.47 23.69 -13.23
N GLY A 222 -5.44 23.09 -13.82
CA GLY A 222 -5.11 23.23 -15.25
C GLY A 222 -4.64 24.63 -15.67
N ARG A 223 -4.35 25.50 -14.70
CA ARG A 223 -3.83 26.86 -14.93
C ARG A 223 -2.35 26.82 -15.26
N LYS A 224 -1.89 27.70 -16.15
CA LYS A 224 -0.48 27.76 -16.56
C LYS A 224 0.10 29.09 -16.10
N PHE A 225 1.05 29.06 -15.17
CA PHE A 225 1.72 30.26 -14.66
C PHE A 225 3.05 30.48 -15.37
N ALA A 226 3.02 30.55 -16.71
CA ALA A 226 4.20 30.93 -17.47
C ALA A 226 4.56 32.39 -17.17
N LYS A 227 5.85 32.73 -17.07
CA LYS A 227 6.30 34.11 -16.82
C LYS A 227 5.77 35.14 -17.83
N SER A 228 5.42 34.69 -19.05
CA SER A 228 4.88 35.52 -20.12
C SER A 228 3.37 35.82 -19.98
N GLU A 229 2.65 35.10 -19.11
CA GLU A 229 1.22 35.26 -18.91
C GLU A 229 0.93 35.92 -17.55
N PRO A 230 0.04 36.93 -17.47
CA PRO A 230 -0.30 37.56 -16.21
C PRO A 230 -0.89 36.56 -15.21
N ILE A 231 -0.38 36.52 -13.98
CA ILE A 231 -0.90 35.60 -12.95
C ILE A 231 -2.42 35.79 -12.75
N ALA A 232 -2.89 37.03 -12.75
CA ALA A 232 -4.30 37.36 -12.53
C ALA A 232 -5.25 36.82 -13.58
N SER A 233 -4.82 36.72 -14.85
CA SER A 233 -5.66 36.19 -15.93
C SER A 233 -5.87 34.68 -15.82
N GLN A 234 -4.95 33.97 -15.17
CA GLN A 234 -5.12 32.54 -14.87
C GLN A 234 -6.14 32.30 -13.75
N LEU A 235 -6.34 33.26 -12.85
CA LEU A 235 -7.20 33.09 -11.67
C LEU A 235 -8.71 33.18 -11.98
N VAL A 236 -9.09 33.65 -13.17
CA VAL A 236 -10.50 33.64 -13.64
C VAL A 236 -10.93 32.29 -14.23
N SER A 237 -9.99 31.41 -14.53
CA SER A 237 -10.28 30.08 -15.09
C SER A 237 -11.03 29.18 -14.10
N PRO A 238 -11.86 28.24 -14.56
CA PRO A 238 -12.51 27.25 -13.69
C PRO A 238 -11.50 26.44 -12.86
N THR A 239 -11.99 25.84 -11.78
CA THR A 239 -11.21 24.97 -10.90
C THR A 239 -11.82 23.58 -10.82
N ALA A 240 -11.09 22.64 -10.22
CA ALA A 240 -11.54 21.27 -9.99
C ALA A 240 -11.71 21.00 -8.49
N VAL A 241 -12.33 19.87 -8.15
CA VAL A 241 -12.35 19.35 -6.77
C VAL A 241 -10.93 18.92 -6.39
N SER A 242 -10.48 19.33 -5.20
CA SER A 242 -9.10 19.12 -4.73
C SER A 242 -9.05 19.00 -3.20
N TYR A 243 -8.01 18.37 -2.66
CA TYR A 243 -7.65 18.49 -1.24
C TYR A 243 -7.43 19.94 -0.80
N SER A 244 -7.00 20.79 -1.73
CA SER A 244 -6.75 22.22 -1.57
C SER A 244 -7.99 23.04 -1.94
N ASP A 245 -9.15 22.69 -1.40
CA ASP A 245 -10.43 23.35 -1.67
C ASP A 245 -10.44 24.86 -1.36
N GLY A 246 -9.65 25.31 -0.38
CA GLY A 246 -9.42 26.74 -0.11
C GLY A 246 -8.69 27.50 -1.23
N LEU A 247 -8.07 26.80 -2.19
CA LEU A 247 -7.43 27.36 -3.37
C LEU A 247 -8.31 27.23 -4.64
N ALA A 248 -9.41 26.48 -4.58
CA ALA A 248 -10.36 26.29 -5.68
C ALA A 248 -11.24 27.55 -5.88
N VAL A 249 -10.59 28.65 -6.29
CA VAL A 249 -11.21 29.96 -6.47
C VAL A 249 -11.25 30.32 -7.95
N GLN A 250 -12.46 30.42 -8.50
CA GLN A 250 -12.72 31.01 -9.82
C GLN A 250 -13.14 32.46 -9.66
N LEU A 251 -12.27 33.40 -10.02
CA LEU A 251 -12.58 34.83 -9.95
C LEU A 251 -13.60 35.22 -11.03
N ALA A 252 -14.57 36.08 -10.66
CA ALA A 252 -15.53 36.62 -11.64
C ALA A 252 -14.91 37.64 -12.61
N ARG A 253 -13.73 38.17 -12.27
CA ARG A 253 -12.94 39.12 -13.06
C ARG A 253 -11.51 39.10 -12.57
N GLU A 254 -10.60 39.73 -13.30
CA GLU A 254 -9.24 39.90 -12.81
C GLU A 254 -9.21 40.63 -11.46
N THR A 255 -8.37 40.12 -10.57
CA THR A 255 -8.20 40.64 -9.21
C THR A 255 -7.58 42.05 -9.25
N PRO A 256 -7.98 42.98 -8.35
CA PRO A 256 -7.37 44.31 -8.27
C PRO A 256 -5.87 44.26 -7.94
N PHE A 257 -5.35 43.11 -7.50
CA PHE A 257 -3.93 42.92 -7.17
C PHE A 257 -3.08 42.45 -8.36
N ALA A 258 -3.62 42.43 -9.59
CA ALA A 258 -2.95 41.87 -10.75
C ALA A 258 -1.52 42.39 -10.95
N ARG A 259 -1.35 43.71 -10.87
CA ARG A 259 -0.04 44.38 -10.98
C ARG A 259 0.91 43.95 -9.86
N ILE A 260 0.45 43.98 -8.61
CA ILE A 260 1.26 43.59 -7.45
C ILE A 260 1.70 42.13 -7.56
N LEU A 261 0.79 41.21 -7.92
CA LEU A 261 1.13 39.81 -8.12
C LEU A 261 2.19 39.64 -9.21
N GLN A 262 2.05 40.36 -10.33
CA GLN A 262 3.02 40.29 -11.43
C GLN A 262 4.38 40.87 -11.07
N GLU A 263 4.44 41.93 -10.25
CA GLU A 263 5.68 42.60 -9.84
C GLU A 263 6.40 41.87 -8.70
N THR A 264 5.66 41.19 -7.82
CA THR A 264 6.21 40.68 -6.54
C THR A 264 6.35 39.17 -6.46
N ILE A 265 5.58 38.40 -7.24
CA ILE A 265 5.67 36.94 -7.24
C ILE A 265 6.78 36.51 -8.19
N ARG A 266 7.79 35.84 -7.63
CA ARG A 266 8.94 35.34 -8.39
C ARG A 266 8.57 34.15 -9.27
N ASP A 267 7.81 33.21 -8.71
CA ASP A 267 7.43 31.96 -9.36
C ASP A 267 6.16 31.37 -8.74
N VAL A 268 5.49 30.48 -9.48
CA VAL A 268 4.34 29.71 -9.00
C VAL A 268 4.62 28.22 -9.21
N VAL A 269 4.97 27.53 -8.12
CA VAL A 269 5.20 26.08 -8.13
C VAL A 269 3.86 25.36 -8.15
N GLN A 270 3.66 24.50 -9.14
CA GLN A 270 2.48 23.65 -9.19
C GLN A 270 2.70 22.38 -8.38
N VAL A 271 1.70 21.99 -7.60
CA VAL A 271 1.75 20.77 -6.79
C VAL A 271 0.58 19.86 -7.13
N THR A 272 0.87 18.58 -7.20
CA THR A 272 -0.12 17.53 -7.47
C THR A 272 -1.00 17.27 -6.25
N GLU A 273 -2.14 16.63 -6.47
CA GLU A 273 -3.00 16.13 -5.39
C GLU A 273 -2.27 15.09 -4.51
N ALA A 274 -1.40 14.28 -5.11
CA ALA A 274 -0.63 13.27 -4.39
C ALA A 274 0.37 13.93 -3.43
N GLU A 275 1.15 14.90 -3.89
CA GLU A 275 2.10 15.64 -3.04
C GLU A 275 1.39 16.43 -1.94
N THR A 276 0.22 17.00 -2.25
CA THR A 276 -0.62 17.67 -1.26
C THR A 276 -1.08 16.70 -0.18
N ALA A 277 -1.61 15.53 -0.57
CA ALA A 277 -2.04 14.49 0.37
C ALA A 277 -0.89 14.01 1.26
N VAL A 278 0.30 13.85 0.68
CA VAL A 278 1.53 13.52 1.40
C VAL A 278 1.83 14.59 2.45
N ALA A 279 1.87 15.86 2.04
CA ALA A 279 2.21 16.97 2.90
C ALA A 279 1.24 17.11 4.10
N ILE A 280 -0.06 16.85 3.91
CA ILE A 280 -1.05 16.78 5.00
C ILE A 280 -0.64 15.68 6.00
N SER A 281 -0.31 14.49 5.48
CA SER A 281 0.08 13.33 6.30
C SER A 281 1.38 13.58 7.07
N ILE A 282 2.41 14.20 6.45
CA ILE A 282 3.68 14.53 7.12
C ILE A 282 3.49 15.52 8.23
N ALA A 283 2.80 16.62 7.96
CA ALA A 283 2.64 17.70 8.93
C ALA A 283 2.00 17.16 10.22
N LEU A 284 1.01 16.28 10.08
CA LEU A 284 0.37 15.62 11.20
C LEU A 284 1.30 14.65 11.92
N ARG A 285 2.14 13.88 11.21
CA ARG A 285 3.02 12.86 11.82
C ARG A 285 4.27 13.45 12.46
N MET A 286 4.94 14.36 11.77
CA MET A 286 6.25 14.89 12.16
C MET A 286 6.12 16.02 13.17
N GLN A 287 5.07 16.84 13.06
CA GLN A 287 4.92 18.04 13.87
C GLN A 287 3.62 18.05 14.69
N SER A 288 2.79 16.99 14.61
CA SER A 288 1.44 16.98 15.20
C SER A 288 0.56 18.15 14.71
N LEU A 289 0.83 18.66 13.50
CA LEU A 289 0.10 19.77 12.94
C LEU A 289 -1.01 19.26 12.03
N LEU A 290 -2.24 19.47 12.46
CA LEU A 290 -3.41 19.27 11.60
C LEU A 290 -3.54 20.48 10.66
N ILE A 291 -3.23 20.25 9.39
CA ILE A 291 -3.34 21.26 8.33
C ILE A 291 -4.29 20.81 7.23
N GLU A 292 -4.94 21.76 6.57
CA GLU A 292 -5.75 21.51 5.37
C GLU A 292 -4.88 21.48 4.10
N GLY A 293 -5.44 21.00 2.98
CA GLY A 293 -4.67 20.86 1.73
C GLY A 293 -4.06 22.16 1.24
N SER A 294 -4.79 23.28 1.36
CA SER A 294 -4.29 24.61 0.95
C SER A 294 -3.03 25.05 1.70
N ALA A 295 -2.87 24.67 2.97
CA ALA A 295 -1.65 24.92 3.72
C ALA A 295 -0.55 23.92 3.35
N ALA A 296 -0.95 22.67 3.13
CA ALA A 296 -0.06 21.58 2.79
C ALA A 296 0.67 21.77 1.44
N THR A 297 0.11 22.56 0.50
CA THR A 297 0.80 22.86 -0.77
C THR A 297 2.17 23.51 -0.58
N THR A 298 2.35 24.32 0.47
CA THR A 298 3.64 24.96 0.78
C THR A 298 4.71 23.94 1.19
N ILE A 299 4.31 22.95 1.99
CA ILE A 299 5.16 21.82 2.37
C ILE A 299 5.42 20.96 1.14
N ALA A 300 4.37 20.63 0.38
CA ALA A 300 4.43 19.79 -0.82
C ALA A 300 5.49 20.29 -1.82
N ALA A 301 5.54 21.61 -2.06
CA ALA A 301 6.54 22.22 -2.92
C ALA A 301 7.99 22.01 -2.45
N LEU A 302 8.24 21.83 -1.15
CA LEU A 302 9.58 21.60 -0.62
C LEU A 302 9.95 20.12 -0.47
N LEU A 303 9.00 19.20 -0.61
CA LEU A 303 9.25 17.76 -0.51
C LEU A 303 10.08 17.21 -1.68
N LYS A 304 10.20 17.97 -2.78
CA LYS A 304 11.08 17.66 -3.92
C LYS A 304 12.14 18.75 -4.09
N PRO A 305 13.18 18.78 -3.23
CA PRO A 305 14.19 19.85 -3.26
C PRO A 305 15.05 19.87 -4.54
N GLU A 306 15.12 18.75 -5.27
CA GLU A 306 15.89 18.64 -6.52
C GLU A 306 15.12 19.02 -7.78
N ALA A 307 13.81 19.30 -7.67
CA ALA A 307 13.02 19.67 -8.83
C ALA A 307 13.50 21.03 -9.39
N PRO A 308 13.66 21.18 -10.72
CA PRO A 308 14.13 22.42 -11.33
C PRO A 308 13.33 23.66 -10.87
N GLU A 309 12.03 23.50 -10.69
CA GLU A 309 11.07 24.50 -10.22
C GLU A 309 11.23 24.92 -8.76
N THR A 310 11.91 24.13 -7.91
CA THR A 310 12.06 24.42 -6.47
C THR A 310 13.52 24.60 -6.04
N ARG A 311 14.49 24.27 -6.92
CA ARG A 311 15.94 24.42 -6.68
C ARG A 311 16.37 25.84 -6.30
N HIS A 312 15.59 26.85 -6.70
CA HIS A 312 15.86 28.24 -6.39
C HIS A 312 15.38 28.67 -4.99
N ILE A 313 14.64 27.82 -4.28
CA ILE A 313 14.15 28.05 -2.92
C ILE A 313 15.25 27.63 -1.93
N LYS A 314 16.08 28.60 -1.56
CA LYS A 314 17.25 28.43 -0.68
C LYS A 314 17.27 29.49 0.43
N GLY A 315 18.19 29.35 1.37
CA GLY A 315 18.37 30.22 2.52
C GLY A 315 17.33 29.98 3.60
N ARG A 316 16.97 31.02 4.35
CA ARG A 316 15.89 30.98 5.34
C ARG A 316 14.55 31.03 4.61
N VAL A 317 13.81 29.93 4.65
CA VAL A 317 12.55 29.75 3.93
C VAL A 317 11.39 29.74 4.91
N LEU A 318 10.41 30.62 4.71
CA LEU A 318 9.18 30.65 5.50
C LEU A 318 8.01 30.03 4.73
N LEU A 319 7.41 28.98 5.29
CA LEU A 319 6.16 28.38 4.81
C LEU A 319 4.96 29.01 5.51
N LEU A 320 3.95 29.44 4.76
CA LEU A 320 2.70 29.90 5.35
C LEU A 320 1.70 28.74 5.45
N LEU A 321 1.54 28.17 6.65
CA LEU A 321 0.56 27.11 6.92
C LEU A 321 -0.81 27.74 7.19
N THR A 322 -1.50 28.07 6.11
CA THR A 322 -2.66 28.97 6.07
C THR A 322 -3.90 28.52 6.84
N GLY A 323 -4.12 27.23 7.08
CA GLY A 323 -5.33 26.74 7.74
C GLY A 323 -5.29 25.25 8.14
N GLY A 324 -6.21 24.88 9.03
CA GLY A 324 -6.36 23.53 9.58
C GLY A 324 -7.76 22.94 9.48
N ASN A 325 -8.69 23.57 8.73
CA ASN A 325 -10.08 23.15 8.65
C ASN A 325 -10.30 22.05 7.59
N ILE A 326 -9.75 20.86 7.86
CA ILE A 326 -9.86 19.69 6.99
C ILE A 326 -11.05 18.79 7.37
N ALA A 327 -11.75 18.24 6.37
CA ALA A 327 -12.79 17.22 6.59
C ALA A 327 -12.18 15.86 6.94
N SER A 328 -12.80 15.10 7.84
CA SER A 328 -12.29 13.79 8.28
C SER A 328 -12.10 12.79 7.13
N SER A 329 -12.94 12.86 6.10
CA SER A 329 -12.80 12.02 4.89
C SER A 329 -11.59 12.41 4.04
N SER A 330 -11.28 13.70 3.91
CA SER A 330 -10.06 14.17 3.24
C SER A 330 -8.81 13.82 4.03
N LEU A 331 -8.86 13.96 5.36
CA LEU A 331 -7.77 13.51 6.23
C LEU A 331 -7.55 11.99 6.14
N ALA A 332 -8.63 11.20 6.20
CA ALA A 332 -8.53 9.75 6.08
C ALA A 332 -7.93 9.34 4.72
N ARG A 333 -8.40 9.94 3.62
CA ARG A 333 -7.84 9.70 2.28
C ARG A 333 -6.38 10.12 2.18
N SER A 334 -5.96 11.23 2.78
CA SER A 334 -4.56 11.65 2.77
C SER A 334 -3.66 10.72 3.60
N LEU A 335 -4.18 10.13 4.68
CA LEU A 335 -3.45 9.18 5.52
C LEU A 335 -3.21 7.82 4.83
N VAL A 336 -4.09 7.43 3.90
CA VAL A 336 -3.99 6.18 3.13
C VAL A 336 -3.53 6.40 1.69
N SER A 337 -3.21 7.63 1.29
CA SER A 337 -2.77 7.94 -0.06
C SER A 337 -1.45 7.22 -0.37
N GLU A 338 -1.44 6.50 -1.49
CA GLU A 338 -0.25 5.81 -1.96
C GLU A 338 0.77 6.84 -2.44
N VAL A 339 1.86 6.95 -1.68
CA VAL A 339 2.99 7.79 -2.02
C VAL A 339 3.95 6.96 -2.83
N SER A 340 3.98 7.14 -4.16
CA SER A 340 4.86 6.40 -5.07
C SER A 340 6.30 6.93 -5.07
N ASP A 341 6.50 8.17 -4.64
CA ASP A 341 7.80 8.84 -4.56
C ASP A 341 8.54 8.37 -3.29
N ALA A 342 9.60 7.58 -3.47
CA ALA A 342 10.34 6.93 -2.40
C ALA A 342 11.05 7.91 -1.44
N PRO A 343 11.75 8.98 -1.92
CA PRO A 343 12.23 10.07 -1.07
C PRO A 343 11.13 10.70 -0.21
N LEU A 344 9.95 10.95 -0.79
CA LEU A 344 8.79 11.43 -0.05
C LEU A 344 8.38 10.43 1.03
N ARG A 345 8.21 9.14 0.72
CA ARG A 345 7.82 8.09 1.70
C ARG A 345 8.75 8.05 2.92
N GLN A 346 10.05 8.22 2.68
CA GLN A 346 11.06 8.27 3.74
C GLN A 346 10.91 9.53 4.61
N ALA A 347 10.64 10.68 4.01
CA ALA A 347 10.44 11.94 4.71
C ALA A 347 9.19 11.94 5.62
N ILE A 348 8.20 11.07 5.37
CA ILE A 348 6.87 11.13 6.00
C ILE A 348 6.69 10.23 7.22
N GLY A 349 7.74 9.55 7.67
CA GLY A 349 7.65 8.61 8.80
C GLY A 349 6.66 7.45 8.56
N LEU A 350 6.15 7.26 7.34
CA LEU A 350 5.71 5.95 6.91
C LEU A 350 6.94 5.08 7.07
N ARG A 351 6.91 4.14 8.02
CA ARG A 351 7.89 3.04 8.01
C ARG A 351 7.97 2.59 6.57
N ASN A 352 9.18 2.40 6.07
CA ASN A 352 9.39 1.56 4.92
C ASN A 352 8.70 0.21 5.21
N ILE A 353 7.42 0.10 4.85
CA ILE A 353 7.06 -0.87 3.84
C ILE A 353 7.61 -0.29 2.53
N LEU A 354 8.93 -0.34 2.41
CA LEU A 354 9.48 -0.97 1.24
C LEU A 354 9.29 -2.48 1.49
N PRO A 355 9.31 -3.35 0.47
CA PRO A 355 9.72 -4.74 0.69
C PRO A 355 10.85 -4.71 1.72
N SER A 356 10.70 -5.39 2.84
CA SER A 356 11.22 -5.02 4.15
C SER A 356 12.75 -4.97 4.37
N VAL A 357 13.49 -4.26 3.52
CA VAL A 357 14.95 -4.14 3.60
C VAL A 357 15.39 -3.14 4.67
N ASP A 358 14.47 -2.36 5.24
CA ASP A 358 14.84 -1.16 5.99
C ASP A 358 14.23 -1.06 7.41
N ARG A 359 13.78 -2.18 8.00
CA ARG A 359 13.18 -2.19 9.36
C ARG A 359 14.18 -2.41 10.48
N CYS A 360 15.16 -1.53 10.61
CA CYS A 360 16.23 -1.74 11.58
C CYS A 360 16.57 -0.42 12.28
N GLY A 361 15.96 -0.23 13.44
CA GLY A 361 16.30 0.80 14.40
C GLY A 361 16.75 0.11 15.67
N SER A 362 18.02 0.25 16.01
CA SER A 362 18.54 0.01 17.36
C SER A 362 19.90 0.70 17.48
N THR A 363 20.25 1.09 18.71
CA THR A 363 21.57 1.54 19.16
C THR A 363 22.69 0.95 18.32
N LYS A 364 23.21 1.77 17.38
CA LYS A 364 24.33 1.37 16.55
C LYS A 364 25.55 1.21 17.43
N LEU A 365 26.05 -0.01 17.52
CA LEU A 365 27.47 -0.23 17.69
C LEU A 365 28.21 0.54 16.59
N PRO A 366 29.30 1.26 16.91
CA PRO A 366 30.09 1.97 15.90
C PRO A 366 30.46 0.98 14.80
N VAL A 367 30.10 1.31 13.55
CA VAL A 367 30.56 0.57 12.37
C VAL A 367 31.89 1.21 11.98
N GLU A 368 33.01 0.62 12.37
CA GLU A 368 34.29 0.91 11.74
C GLU A 368 34.50 -0.04 10.55
N ASP A 369 35.08 0.50 9.47
CA ASP A 369 35.33 -0.15 8.19
C ASP A 369 36.14 -1.44 8.37
N VAL A 370 35.53 -2.58 8.02
CA VAL A 370 36.24 -3.86 7.93
C VAL A 370 36.95 -3.90 6.57
N GLY A 371 38.25 -3.63 6.59
CA GLY A 371 39.12 -3.64 5.42
C GLY A 371 39.14 -5.00 4.69
N GLU A 372 39.06 -4.93 3.36
CA GLU A 372 39.09 -6.07 2.44
C GLU A 372 40.42 -6.86 2.55
N GLN A 373 40.35 -8.13 2.94
CA GLN A 373 41.39 -9.11 2.62
C GLN A 373 40.91 -10.01 1.49
N LYS A 374 41.55 -9.89 0.32
CA LYS A 374 41.33 -10.75 -0.85
C LYS A 374 41.90 -12.14 -0.61
N LEU A 375 41.06 -13.16 -0.69
CA LEU A 375 41.45 -14.56 -0.83
C LEU A 375 41.31 -14.97 -2.31
N ASP A 376 42.45 -15.30 -2.91
CA ASP A 376 42.59 -15.81 -4.27
C ASP A 376 42.52 -17.34 -4.27
N ALA A 377 41.77 -17.95 -5.18
CA ALA A 377 42.02 -19.33 -5.60
C ALA A 377 41.41 -19.63 -6.98
N SER A 378 42.31 -20.02 -7.88
CA SER A 378 42.13 -20.40 -9.27
C SER A 378 41.74 -21.88 -9.47
N LYS A 379 40.82 -22.09 -10.42
CA LYS A 379 40.66 -23.13 -11.47
C LYS A 379 41.16 -24.58 -11.30
N GLU A 380 40.23 -25.49 -11.70
CA GLU A 380 40.31 -26.67 -12.62
C GLU A 380 39.70 -27.95 -11.99
N LYS A 381 39.21 -28.97 -12.70
CA LYS A 381 38.30 -29.21 -13.85
C LYS A 381 38.23 -30.75 -14.01
N ALA A 382 37.13 -31.29 -14.55
CA ALA A 382 36.94 -32.68 -15.08
C ALA A 382 36.87 -33.83 -14.04
N SER A 383 36.11 -34.92 -14.20
CA SER A 383 35.14 -35.38 -15.20
C SER A 383 34.49 -36.69 -14.69
N ASP A 384 33.27 -36.99 -15.19
CA ASP A 384 32.90 -38.25 -15.87
C ASP A 384 31.68 -39.07 -15.37
N SER A 385 30.82 -39.36 -16.36
CA SER A 385 29.87 -40.47 -16.58
C SER A 385 28.67 -40.75 -15.66
N GLY A 386 27.49 -40.90 -16.30
CA GLY A 386 26.34 -41.65 -15.78
C GLY A 386 24.97 -41.04 -16.10
N ASP A 387 24.43 -41.34 -17.28
CA ASP A 387 23.17 -40.80 -17.83
C ASP A 387 21.95 -40.90 -16.89
N GLY A 388 21.27 -39.75 -16.75
CA GLY A 388 20.06 -39.57 -15.93
C GLY A 388 19.73 -38.10 -15.62
N ALA A 389 20.69 -37.18 -15.85
CA ALA A 389 20.62 -35.77 -15.46
C ALA A 389 20.64 -34.76 -16.65
N ARG A 390 20.41 -35.20 -17.89
CA ARG A 390 20.66 -34.41 -19.11
C ARG A 390 19.46 -33.61 -19.66
N ALA A 391 18.61 -33.07 -18.79
CA ALA A 391 17.59 -32.08 -19.19
C ALA A 391 17.52 -30.84 -18.25
N LEU A 392 18.54 -30.61 -17.44
CA LEU A 392 18.61 -29.47 -16.50
C LEU A 392 19.90 -28.66 -16.62
N ALA A 393 20.63 -28.82 -17.72
CA ALA A 393 21.85 -28.10 -18.05
C ALA A 393 21.68 -27.35 -19.37
N ASP A 394 20.78 -26.37 -19.35
CA ASP A 394 20.78 -25.14 -20.16
C ASP A 394 19.44 -24.48 -19.86
N ASP A 395 19.47 -23.44 -19.02
CA ASP A 395 18.74 -22.20 -19.32
C ASP A 395 19.03 -21.18 -18.21
N THR A 396 19.98 -20.28 -18.49
CA THR A 396 20.02 -18.94 -17.89
C THR A 396 18.86 -18.13 -18.46
N THR A 397 17.62 -18.57 -18.19
CA THR A 397 16.41 -17.90 -18.65
C THR A 397 16.38 -16.53 -17.97
N SER A 398 16.46 -15.46 -18.77
CA SER A 398 16.46 -14.10 -18.22
C SER A 398 15.16 -13.83 -17.44
N SER A 399 15.22 -12.96 -16.44
CA SER A 399 14.03 -12.50 -15.71
C SER A 399 12.91 -12.00 -16.64
N LEU A 400 13.26 -11.50 -17.83
CA LEU A 400 12.35 -11.02 -18.88
C LEU A 400 11.46 -12.11 -19.47
N GLU A 401 11.98 -13.32 -19.71
CA GLU A 401 11.20 -14.42 -20.28
C GLU A 401 10.12 -14.92 -19.31
N GLN A 402 10.40 -14.90 -18.01
CA GLN A 402 9.38 -15.19 -16.99
C GLN A 402 8.27 -14.14 -17.00
N TRP A 403 8.62 -12.85 -17.16
CA TRP A 403 7.62 -11.77 -17.28
C TRP A 403 6.82 -11.84 -18.57
N GLN A 404 7.41 -12.28 -19.67
CA GLN A 404 6.71 -12.51 -20.93
C GLN A 404 5.60 -13.55 -20.75
N VAL A 405 5.91 -14.65 -20.07
CA VAL A 405 4.92 -15.67 -19.72
C VAL A 405 3.79 -15.11 -18.85
N PHE A 406 4.09 -14.27 -17.84
CA PHE A 406 3.06 -13.65 -17.01
C PHE A 406 2.18 -12.66 -17.79
N SER A 407 2.80 -11.86 -18.66
CA SER A 407 2.11 -10.90 -19.53
C SER A 407 1.14 -11.60 -20.48
N ASP A 408 1.61 -12.60 -21.22
CA ASP A 408 0.79 -13.34 -22.19
C ASP A 408 -0.42 -14.00 -21.52
N ARG A 409 -0.24 -14.50 -20.30
CA ARG A 409 -1.33 -15.11 -19.53
C ARG A 409 -2.31 -14.09 -18.99
N LEU A 410 -1.85 -12.93 -18.51
CA LEU A 410 -2.73 -11.83 -18.12
C LEU A 410 -3.60 -11.41 -19.30
N GLN A 411 -3.01 -11.27 -20.49
CA GLN A 411 -3.74 -10.98 -21.72
C GLN A 411 -4.78 -12.07 -22.03
N ALA A 412 -4.42 -13.36 -21.89
CA ALA A 412 -5.35 -14.46 -22.07
C ALA A 412 -6.50 -14.42 -21.05
N MET A 413 -6.24 -14.11 -19.78
CA MET A 413 -7.28 -13.97 -18.75
C MET A 413 -8.23 -12.80 -19.06
N ILE A 414 -7.70 -11.63 -19.46
CA ILE A 414 -8.50 -10.47 -19.84
C ILE A 414 -9.36 -10.78 -21.06
N LYS A 415 -8.80 -11.49 -22.06
CA LYS A 415 -9.51 -11.92 -23.26
C LYS A 415 -10.64 -12.90 -22.92
N ALA A 416 -10.37 -13.94 -22.14
CA ALA A 416 -11.39 -14.90 -21.71
C ALA A 416 -12.54 -14.20 -20.95
N THR A 417 -12.20 -13.20 -20.13
CA THR A 417 -13.16 -12.37 -19.40
C THR A 417 -14.04 -11.53 -20.35
N ALA A 418 -13.51 -11.09 -21.49
CA ALA A 418 -14.29 -10.39 -22.52
C ALA A 418 -15.17 -11.35 -23.33
N GLU A 419 -14.64 -12.52 -23.71
CA GLU A 419 -15.37 -13.57 -24.44
C GLU A 419 -16.59 -14.05 -23.64
N GLN A 420 -16.42 -14.28 -22.33
CA GLN A 420 -17.54 -14.61 -21.43
C GLN A 420 -18.65 -13.55 -21.43
N MET A 421 -18.30 -12.26 -21.54
CA MET A 421 -19.31 -11.21 -21.64
C MET A 421 -20.01 -11.23 -23.01
N GLN A 422 -19.30 -11.56 -24.08
CA GLN A 422 -19.90 -11.66 -25.40
C GLN A 422 -20.88 -12.85 -25.47
N GLU A 423 -20.46 -14.02 -24.99
CA GLU A 423 -21.35 -15.19 -24.86
C GLU A 423 -22.61 -14.82 -24.09
N LYS A 424 -22.48 -13.95 -23.08
CA LYS A 424 -23.57 -13.40 -22.27
C LYS A 424 -24.52 -12.51 -23.01
N ASP A 425 -24.01 -11.61 -23.84
CA ASP A 425 -24.85 -10.83 -24.71
C ASP A 425 -25.65 -11.71 -25.67
N GLU A 426 -24.99 -12.72 -26.25
CA GLU A 426 -25.62 -13.67 -27.17
C GLU A 426 -26.71 -14.52 -26.50
N LEU A 427 -26.45 -15.04 -25.30
CA LEU A 427 -27.43 -15.82 -24.55
C LEU A 427 -28.60 -14.95 -24.06
N SER A 428 -28.33 -13.75 -23.55
CA SER A 428 -29.37 -12.81 -23.10
C SER A 428 -30.32 -12.45 -24.24
N ALA A 429 -29.78 -12.23 -25.45
CA ALA A 429 -30.57 -12.00 -26.65
C ALA A 429 -31.44 -13.23 -27.01
N ARG A 430 -30.86 -14.44 -26.95
CA ARG A 430 -31.60 -15.70 -27.21
C ARG A 430 -32.72 -15.95 -26.21
N LEU A 431 -32.52 -15.60 -24.94
CA LEU A 431 -33.48 -15.76 -23.85
C LEU A 431 -34.43 -14.55 -23.71
N CYS A 432 -34.25 -13.51 -24.52
CA CYS A 432 -35.01 -12.25 -24.46
C CYS A 432 -34.99 -11.59 -23.07
N LEU A 433 -33.84 -11.63 -22.38
CA LEU A 433 -33.65 -10.98 -21.09
C LEU A 433 -33.40 -9.47 -21.27
N GLU A 434 -33.95 -8.65 -20.38
CA GLU A 434 -33.69 -7.21 -20.35
C GLU A 434 -32.27 -6.94 -19.86
N GLN A 435 -31.46 -6.21 -20.62
CA GLN A 435 -30.13 -5.78 -20.18
C GLN A 435 -30.19 -4.35 -19.63
N ASP A 436 -29.49 -4.07 -18.52
CA ASP A 436 -29.30 -2.70 -18.03
C ASP A 436 -28.16 -2.01 -18.82
N PRO A 437 -28.44 -0.97 -19.63
CA PRO A 437 -27.41 -0.32 -20.45
C PRO A 437 -26.33 0.37 -19.61
N TRP A 438 -26.68 0.92 -18.45
CA TRP A 438 -25.73 1.61 -17.58
C TRP A 438 -24.69 0.64 -17.00
N CYS A 439 -25.13 -0.54 -16.54
CA CYS A 439 -24.22 -1.59 -16.09
C CYS A 439 -23.27 -2.04 -17.21
N LYS A 440 -23.79 -2.17 -18.45
CA LYS A 440 -23.00 -2.55 -19.63
C LYS A 440 -21.97 -1.47 -19.99
N ASP A 441 -22.34 -0.21 -19.94
CA ASP A 441 -21.43 0.91 -20.21
C ASP A 441 -20.30 0.99 -19.19
N VAL A 442 -20.62 0.88 -17.89
CA VAL A 442 -19.62 0.84 -16.81
C VAL A 442 -18.67 -0.34 -16.98
N TYR A 443 -19.19 -1.51 -17.33
CA TYR A 443 -18.36 -2.69 -17.61
C TYR A 443 -17.40 -2.45 -18.77
N ASN A 444 -17.92 -1.98 -19.91
CA ASN A 444 -17.15 -1.74 -21.12
C ASN A 444 -16.03 -0.72 -20.89
N GLU A 445 -16.32 0.37 -20.18
CA GLU A 445 -15.31 1.37 -19.82
C GLU A 445 -14.17 0.77 -18.99
N LEU A 446 -14.51 0.05 -17.92
CA LEU A 446 -13.49 -0.57 -17.05
C LEU A 446 -12.69 -1.66 -17.77
N GLN A 447 -13.33 -2.46 -18.62
CA GLN A 447 -12.67 -3.48 -19.43
C GLN A 447 -11.70 -2.84 -20.46
N GLN A 448 -12.06 -1.71 -21.07
CA GLN A 448 -11.17 -0.97 -21.98
C GLN A 448 -9.95 -0.39 -21.26
N VAL A 449 -10.16 0.17 -20.06
CA VAL A 449 -9.05 0.69 -19.22
C VAL A 449 -8.09 -0.45 -18.85
N LEU A 450 -8.62 -1.59 -18.42
CA LEU A 450 -7.83 -2.78 -18.09
C LEU A 450 -7.02 -3.28 -19.30
N TYR A 451 -7.65 -3.40 -20.46
CA TYR A 451 -6.99 -3.84 -21.69
C TYR A 451 -5.83 -2.92 -22.08
N ARG A 452 -6.04 -1.59 -22.03
CA ARG A 452 -5.01 -0.59 -22.35
C ARG A 452 -3.80 -0.74 -21.42
N ARG A 453 -4.02 -0.81 -20.11
CA ARG A 453 -2.93 -0.94 -19.11
C ARG A 453 -2.19 -2.26 -19.23
N ALA A 454 -2.89 -3.35 -19.55
CA ALA A 454 -2.24 -4.63 -19.80
C ALA A 454 -1.37 -4.60 -21.07
N LYS A 455 -1.77 -3.86 -22.11
CA LYS A 455 -0.96 -3.65 -23.32
C LYS A 455 0.28 -2.79 -23.06
N GLU A 456 0.16 -1.77 -22.22
CA GLU A 456 1.31 -0.97 -21.75
C GLU A 456 2.31 -1.84 -20.98
N PHE A 457 1.81 -2.74 -20.12
CA PHE A 457 2.66 -3.71 -19.43
C PHE A 457 3.35 -4.68 -20.38
N GLU A 458 2.62 -5.24 -21.35
CA GLU A 458 3.18 -6.13 -22.38
C GLU A 458 4.30 -5.44 -23.19
N ALA A 459 4.10 -4.16 -23.56
CA ALA A 459 5.12 -3.38 -24.25
C ALA A 459 6.38 -3.17 -23.40
N ALA A 460 6.20 -2.94 -22.08
CA ALA A 460 7.32 -2.80 -21.14
C ALA A 460 8.11 -4.11 -20.95
N VAL A 461 7.45 -5.27 -21.10
CA VAL A 461 8.12 -6.59 -21.07
C VAL A 461 8.88 -6.88 -22.36
N LYS A 462 8.29 -6.58 -23.53
CA LYS A 462 8.85 -6.90 -24.86
C LYS A 462 9.98 -5.98 -25.31
N THR A 463 9.95 -4.72 -24.86
CA THR A 463 10.94 -3.71 -25.24
C THR A 463 11.60 -3.15 -23.98
N PRO A 464 12.54 -3.88 -23.35
CA PRO A 464 13.45 -3.21 -22.43
C PRO A 464 14.15 -2.10 -23.22
N PRO A 465 14.26 -0.86 -22.70
CA PRO A 465 14.68 0.31 -23.48
C PRO A 465 15.99 0.02 -24.23
N SER A 466 15.91 -0.04 -25.56
CA SER A 466 16.93 -0.57 -26.47
C SER A 466 18.14 0.34 -26.69
N SER A 467 18.42 1.25 -25.74
CA SER A 467 19.51 2.23 -25.87
C SER A 467 20.12 2.69 -24.54
N CYS A 468 19.86 2.02 -23.42
CA CYS A 468 20.28 2.54 -22.11
C CYS A 468 21.12 1.54 -21.32
N GLN A 469 22.12 2.09 -20.61
CA GLN A 469 22.99 1.39 -19.66
C GLN A 469 22.18 0.52 -18.68
N GLU A 470 22.80 -0.51 -18.09
CA GLU A 470 22.23 -1.50 -17.14
C GLU A 470 21.32 -0.91 -16.04
N SER A 471 21.41 0.39 -15.75
CA SER A 471 20.62 1.13 -14.77
C SER A 471 19.14 1.41 -15.14
N GLN A 472 18.61 0.99 -16.29
CA GLN A 472 17.23 1.30 -16.71
C GLN A 472 16.31 0.09 -17.01
N VAL A 473 16.77 -1.15 -16.81
CA VAL A 473 15.85 -2.31 -16.80
C VAL A 473 14.97 -2.20 -15.55
N PRO A 474 13.62 -2.23 -15.66
CA PRO A 474 12.76 -2.20 -14.48
C PRO A 474 13.14 -3.34 -13.54
N LYS A 475 13.52 -3.01 -12.30
CA LYS A 475 13.85 -4.01 -11.28
C LYS A 475 12.70 -5.00 -11.15
N PHE A 476 13.02 -6.28 -10.90
CA PHE A 476 12.04 -7.37 -10.84
C PHE A 476 10.80 -7.04 -9.99
N TRP A 477 11.00 -6.37 -8.84
CA TRP A 477 9.91 -5.97 -7.95
C TRP A 477 8.97 -4.89 -8.52
N VAL A 478 9.44 -4.01 -9.40
CA VAL A 478 8.60 -2.99 -10.07
C VAL A 478 7.63 -3.65 -11.04
N MET A 479 8.11 -4.65 -11.78
CA MET A 479 7.29 -5.46 -12.68
C MET A 479 6.24 -6.24 -11.89
N GLU A 480 6.62 -6.73 -10.72
CA GLU A 480 5.71 -7.42 -9.81
C GLU A 480 4.61 -6.50 -9.26
N GLU A 481 4.93 -5.28 -8.83
CA GLU A 481 3.93 -4.30 -8.37
C GLU A 481 2.93 -3.93 -9.47
N ARG A 482 3.41 -3.66 -10.68
CA ARG A 482 2.54 -3.37 -11.83
C ARG A 482 1.61 -4.53 -12.14
N TYR A 483 2.15 -5.75 -12.14
CA TYR A 483 1.37 -6.96 -12.40
C TYR A 483 0.31 -7.18 -11.32
N ARG A 484 0.63 -6.93 -10.04
CA ARG A 484 -0.34 -7.01 -8.92
C ARG A 484 -1.53 -6.07 -9.12
N ILE A 485 -1.27 -4.83 -9.50
CA ILE A 485 -2.33 -3.84 -9.77
C ILE A 485 -3.21 -4.35 -10.91
N LEU A 486 -2.62 -4.88 -11.99
CA LEU A 486 -3.38 -5.43 -13.11
C LEU A 486 -4.26 -6.63 -12.71
N LEU A 487 -3.77 -7.53 -11.85
CA LEU A 487 -4.60 -8.61 -11.28
C LEU A 487 -5.74 -8.08 -10.42
N GLN A 488 -5.52 -7.03 -9.62
CA GLN A 488 -6.59 -6.41 -8.84
C GLN A 488 -7.66 -5.75 -9.72
N GLN A 489 -7.22 -5.04 -10.78
CA GLN A 489 -8.13 -4.44 -11.75
C GLN A 489 -8.89 -5.51 -12.53
N HIS A 490 -8.21 -6.57 -12.97
CA HIS A 490 -8.84 -7.73 -13.57
C HIS A 490 -9.87 -8.35 -12.64
N SER A 491 -9.54 -8.61 -11.38
CA SER A 491 -10.48 -9.12 -10.38
C SER A 491 -11.70 -8.22 -10.19
N ALA A 492 -11.51 -6.90 -10.15
CA ALA A 492 -12.61 -5.94 -10.05
C ALA A 492 -13.54 -5.99 -11.26
N VAL A 493 -12.99 -6.10 -12.47
CA VAL A 493 -13.77 -6.21 -13.71
C VAL A 493 -14.42 -7.60 -13.81
N ALA A 494 -13.66 -8.66 -13.56
CA ALA A 494 -14.07 -10.07 -13.60
C ALA A 494 -15.22 -10.41 -12.66
N CYS A 495 -15.34 -9.68 -11.55
CA CYS A 495 -16.40 -9.85 -10.57
C CYS A 495 -17.36 -8.65 -10.47
N LEU A 496 -17.29 -7.73 -11.44
CA LEU A 496 -18.19 -6.59 -11.47
C LEU A 496 -19.62 -7.09 -11.63
N PHE A 497 -20.49 -6.63 -10.73
CA PHE A 497 -21.90 -7.02 -10.66
C PHE A 497 -22.19 -8.49 -10.29
N ASP A 498 -21.19 -9.28 -9.86
CA ASP A 498 -21.41 -10.61 -9.24
C ASP A 498 -22.01 -10.48 -7.81
N ARG A 499 -23.28 -10.07 -7.70
CA ARG A 499 -24.02 -10.01 -6.42
C ARG A 499 -24.84 -11.29 -6.22
N ALA A 500 -24.20 -12.38 -5.81
CA ALA A 500 -24.86 -13.68 -5.66
C ALA A 500 -26.08 -13.66 -4.69
N SER A 501 -27.28 -13.92 -5.24
CA SER A 501 -28.45 -14.46 -4.53
C SER A 501 -29.36 -15.18 -5.54
N ALA A 502 -29.78 -16.40 -5.20
CA ALA A 502 -30.73 -17.21 -6.00
C ALA A 502 -32.16 -16.63 -6.03
N ALA A 503 -32.39 -15.47 -5.39
CA ALA A 503 -33.62 -14.70 -5.57
C ALA A 503 -33.72 -14.05 -6.97
N ASN A 504 -32.62 -14.03 -7.73
CA ASN A 504 -32.58 -13.42 -9.07
C ASN A 504 -32.82 -14.41 -10.21
N ASP A 505 -33.04 -15.70 -9.95
CA ASP A 505 -33.43 -16.69 -10.97
C ASP A 505 -34.78 -16.36 -11.62
N GLN A 506 -35.57 -15.48 -10.98
CA GLN A 506 -36.83 -14.93 -11.50
C GLN A 506 -36.65 -13.53 -12.12
N SER A 507 -35.43 -12.98 -12.11
CA SER A 507 -35.16 -11.67 -12.69
C SER A 507 -35.19 -11.77 -14.21
N LEU A 508 -36.17 -11.10 -14.82
CA LEU A 508 -36.19 -10.88 -16.28
C LEU A 508 -35.10 -9.88 -16.73
N ARG A 509 -34.36 -9.31 -15.78
CA ARG A 509 -33.29 -8.35 -16.01
C ARG A 509 -31.94 -8.94 -15.66
N ASP A 510 -30.97 -8.72 -16.53
CA ASP A 510 -29.64 -9.29 -16.45
C ASP A 510 -28.67 -8.37 -15.67
N TRP A 511 -28.09 -8.90 -14.58
CA TRP A 511 -27.20 -8.17 -13.69
C TRP A 511 -25.85 -8.88 -13.40
N PHE A 512 -25.65 -10.16 -13.75
CA PHE A 512 -24.55 -10.99 -13.19
C PHE A 512 -23.57 -11.48 -14.25
N ARG A 513 -22.28 -11.72 -13.97
CA ARG A 513 -21.36 -12.21 -15.01
C ARG A 513 -21.38 -13.73 -15.21
N ASP A 514 -21.77 -14.50 -14.20
CA ASP A 514 -21.70 -15.97 -14.24
C ASP A 514 -23.04 -16.58 -14.68
N PHE A 515 -23.01 -17.35 -15.77
CA PHE A 515 -24.17 -18.03 -16.32
C PHE A 515 -24.59 -19.28 -15.57
N ASP A 516 -23.63 -19.97 -14.94
CA ASP A 516 -23.94 -21.21 -14.23
C ASP A 516 -24.98 -20.92 -13.14
N SER A 517 -24.92 -19.70 -12.57
CA SER A 517 -25.90 -19.20 -11.62
C SER A 517 -27.34 -19.11 -12.15
N GLN A 518 -27.55 -18.82 -13.44
CA GLN A 518 -28.88 -18.74 -14.06
C GLN A 518 -29.52 -20.11 -14.31
N SER A 519 -28.72 -21.19 -14.24
CA SER A 519 -29.15 -22.56 -14.49
C SER A 519 -29.26 -23.42 -13.22
N ALA A 520 -28.92 -22.84 -12.06
CA ALA A 520 -28.90 -23.55 -10.78
C ALA A 520 -30.32 -23.75 -10.24
N THR A 521 -30.79 -25.00 -10.16
CA THR A 521 -32.17 -25.33 -9.75
C THR A 521 -32.41 -25.31 -8.24
N VAL A 522 -31.39 -24.96 -7.44
CA VAL A 522 -31.46 -24.97 -5.97
C VAL A 522 -31.16 -23.57 -5.43
N CYS A 523 -32.12 -23.01 -4.68
CA CYS A 523 -31.94 -21.75 -3.98
C CYS A 523 -30.99 -21.94 -2.79
N ASN A 524 -29.67 -21.87 -3.02
CA ASN A 524 -28.69 -21.19 -2.16
C ASN A 524 -27.20 -21.48 -2.48
N TYR A 525 -26.43 -20.39 -2.48
CA TYR A 525 -24.98 -20.26 -2.27
C TYR A 525 -24.01 -21.01 -3.20
N ASP A 526 -24.00 -20.64 -4.49
CA ASP A 526 -22.86 -20.89 -5.40
C ASP A 526 -21.55 -20.21 -4.94
N ARG A 527 -21.65 -19.36 -3.90
CA ARG A 527 -20.58 -18.87 -3.04
C ARG A 527 -19.60 -19.97 -2.58
N TYR A 528 -20.04 -21.23 -2.51
CA TYR A 528 -19.26 -22.33 -1.95
C TYR A 528 -18.59 -23.27 -2.98
N GLY A 529 -18.77 -23.04 -4.28
CA GLY A 529 -18.42 -24.05 -5.28
C GLY A 529 -18.51 -23.68 -6.76
N SER A 530 -18.29 -22.41 -7.14
CA SER A 530 -18.37 -21.98 -8.54
C SER A 530 -17.55 -22.85 -9.50
N SER A 531 -18.00 -22.98 -10.74
CA SER A 531 -17.26 -23.70 -11.81
C SER A 531 -15.83 -23.15 -11.98
N ARG A 532 -15.65 -21.85 -11.77
CA ARG A 532 -14.34 -21.19 -11.75
C ARG A 532 -13.44 -21.64 -10.60
N LEU A 533 -13.99 -21.88 -9.41
CA LEU A 533 -13.25 -22.49 -8.30
C LEU A 533 -12.75 -23.87 -8.69
N ARG A 534 -13.61 -24.69 -9.32
CA ARG A 534 -13.25 -26.03 -9.79
C ARG A 534 -12.18 -26.04 -10.87
N ALA A 535 -12.31 -25.17 -11.86
CA ALA A 535 -11.30 -25.02 -12.91
C ALA A 535 -9.93 -24.65 -12.31
N THR A 536 -9.94 -23.74 -11.33
CA THR A 536 -8.73 -23.31 -10.62
C THR A 536 -8.10 -24.44 -9.82
N GLU A 537 -8.92 -25.23 -9.11
CA GLU A 537 -8.46 -26.40 -8.36
C GLU A 537 -7.80 -27.45 -9.26
N GLN A 538 -8.35 -27.70 -10.45
CA GLN A 538 -7.75 -28.61 -11.43
C GLN A 538 -6.42 -28.09 -11.99
N VAL A 539 -6.30 -26.79 -12.24
CA VAL A 539 -5.04 -26.17 -12.67
C VAL A 539 -3.98 -26.30 -11.58
N LEU A 540 -4.35 -26.03 -10.32
CA LEU A 540 -3.46 -26.17 -9.17
C LEU A 540 -2.98 -27.61 -8.97
N ALA A 541 -3.88 -28.60 -9.09
CA ALA A 541 -3.54 -30.00 -8.94
C ALA A 541 -2.47 -30.42 -9.95
N LYS A 542 -2.62 -29.99 -11.21
CA LYS A 542 -1.64 -30.21 -12.28
C LYS A 542 -0.32 -29.49 -12.04
N ALA A 543 -0.37 -28.26 -11.50
CA ALA A 543 0.82 -27.44 -11.26
C ALA A 543 1.70 -28.00 -10.14
N LEU A 544 1.09 -28.41 -9.01
CA LEU A 544 1.79 -29.03 -7.89
C LEU A 544 2.35 -30.41 -8.26
N ALA A 545 1.64 -31.15 -9.11
CA ALA A 545 2.03 -32.46 -9.61
C ALA A 545 2.41 -33.44 -8.48
N LEU A 546 1.52 -33.56 -7.48
CA LEU A 546 1.72 -34.42 -6.31
C LEU A 546 1.58 -35.92 -6.61
N GLY A 547 1.48 -36.32 -7.87
CA GLY A 547 1.38 -37.68 -8.36
C GLY A 547 0.47 -37.74 -9.59
N ASP A 548 0.13 -38.95 -10.03
CA ASP A 548 -1.00 -39.19 -10.90
C ASP A 548 -2.27 -38.66 -10.22
N THR A 549 -2.91 -37.71 -10.88
CA THR A 549 -4.14 -37.10 -10.38
C THR A 549 -5.35 -38.02 -10.55
N SER A 550 -5.20 -39.17 -11.23
CA SER A 550 -6.28 -40.13 -11.38
C SER A 550 -6.76 -40.62 -10.00
N GLY A 551 -7.99 -40.27 -9.63
CA GLY A 551 -8.58 -40.63 -8.34
C GLY A 551 -8.20 -39.75 -7.15
N THR A 552 -7.68 -38.54 -7.37
CA THR A 552 -7.48 -37.51 -6.34
C THR A 552 -8.19 -36.21 -6.70
N GLU A 553 -8.59 -35.44 -5.68
CA GLU A 553 -9.18 -34.11 -5.84
C GLU A 553 -8.36 -33.09 -5.06
N LEU A 554 -8.34 -31.86 -5.57
CA LEU A 554 -7.79 -30.70 -4.86
C LEU A 554 -8.94 -29.77 -4.45
N LEU A 555 -8.92 -29.35 -3.20
CA LEU A 555 -9.89 -28.45 -2.61
C LEU A 555 -9.20 -27.18 -2.14
N LEU A 556 -9.54 -26.05 -2.77
CA LEU A 556 -9.00 -24.75 -2.42
C LEU A 556 -9.86 -24.08 -1.34
N THR A 557 -9.20 -23.37 -0.43
CA THR A 557 -9.80 -22.72 0.74
C THR A 557 -9.26 -21.29 0.92
N SER A 558 -9.96 -20.48 1.71
CA SER A 558 -9.65 -19.06 1.92
C SER A 558 -8.32 -18.76 2.64
N SER A 559 -7.69 -19.77 3.27
CA SER A 559 -6.38 -19.65 3.93
C SER A 559 -5.80 -21.03 4.28
N GLY A 560 -4.52 -21.10 4.63
CA GLY A 560 -3.92 -22.33 5.17
C GLY A 560 -4.64 -22.86 6.40
N MET A 561 -5.10 -21.96 7.28
CA MET A 561 -5.94 -22.33 8.44
C MET A 561 -7.25 -22.97 8.02
N ALA A 562 -7.91 -22.42 7.00
CA ALA A 562 -9.17 -22.97 6.50
C ALA A 562 -8.95 -24.37 5.88
N ALA A 563 -7.84 -24.59 5.18
CA ALA A 563 -7.46 -25.92 4.70
C ALA A 563 -7.27 -26.91 5.86
N TYR A 564 -6.53 -26.50 6.89
CA TYR A 564 -6.32 -27.33 8.07
C TYR A 564 -7.63 -27.62 8.81
N GLN A 565 -8.52 -26.63 8.96
CA GLN A 565 -9.85 -26.84 9.56
C GLN A 565 -10.67 -27.88 8.80
N VAL A 566 -10.63 -27.88 7.46
CA VAL A 566 -11.32 -28.92 6.67
C VAL A 566 -10.77 -30.31 7.01
N VAL A 567 -9.44 -30.46 7.07
CA VAL A 567 -8.79 -31.71 7.46
C VAL A 567 -9.20 -32.11 8.88
N GLN A 568 -9.08 -31.21 9.84
CA GLN A 568 -9.41 -31.46 11.24
C GLN A 568 -10.86 -31.91 11.43
N HIS A 569 -11.83 -31.21 10.83
CA HIS A 569 -13.24 -31.59 10.90
C HIS A 569 -13.48 -32.98 10.28
N PHE A 570 -12.81 -33.31 9.18
CA PHE A 570 -12.91 -34.64 8.58
C PHE A 570 -12.33 -35.72 9.51
N LEU A 571 -11.18 -35.45 10.14
CA LEU A 571 -10.58 -36.38 11.11
C LEU A 571 -11.52 -36.63 12.29
N LEU A 572 -12.09 -35.57 12.87
CA LEU A 572 -13.04 -35.69 14.00
C LEU A 572 -14.28 -36.51 13.63
N GLN A 573 -14.78 -36.40 12.39
CA GLN A 573 -15.88 -37.24 11.90
C GLN A 573 -15.47 -38.70 11.66
N SER A 574 -14.19 -38.94 11.37
CA SER A 574 -13.68 -40.27 10.98
C SER A 574 -13.25 -41.13 12.17
N ILE A 575 -12.84 -40.53 13.28
CA ILE A 575 -12.32 -41.25 14.46
C ILE A 575 -13.38 -41.76 15.43
N GLY A 576 -14.63 -41.27 15.35
CA GLY A 576 -15.71 -41.65 16.27
C GLY A 576 -15.46 -41.18 17.71
N ASP A 577 -15.71 -42.05 18.69
CA ASP A 577 -15.74 -41.68 20.12
C ASP A 577 -14.36 -41.58 20.79
N LYS A 578 -13.31 -42.21 20.23
CA LYS A 578 -11.92 -42.13 20.73
C LYS A 578 -10.92 -42.34 19.59
N GLY A 579 -9.88 -41.51 19.51
CA GLY A 579 -8.84 -41.62 18.49
C GLY A 579 -7.43 -41.47 19.03
N ASN A 580 -6.54 -42.42 18.71
CA ASN A 580 -5.10 -42.31 18.96
C ASN A 580 -4.42 -41.65 17.76
N PHE A 581 -3.64 -40.61 18.03
CA PHE A 581 -2.98 -39.78 17.04
C PHE A 581 -1.48 -39.87 17.28
N VAL A 582 -0.71 -40.04 16.21
CA VAL A 582 0.74 -39.90 16.24
C VAL A 582 1.15 -38.66 15.49
N LEU A 583 2.00 -37.86 16.12
CA LEU A 583 2.65 -36.71 15.50
C LEU A 583 4.17 -36.89 15.56
N PRO A 584 4.93 -36.33 14.60
CA PRO A 584 6.37 -36.17 14.76
C PRO A 584 6.68 -35.27 15.98
N PRO A 585 7.97 -35.12 16.37
CA PRO A 585 8.37 -34.28 17.49
C PRO A 585 7.82 -32.84 17.41
N TYR A 586 7.62 -32.36 16.19
CA TYR A 586 6.97 -31.08 15.93
C TYR A 586 6.12 -31.14 14.66
N VAL A 587 4.94 -30.53 14.72
CA VAL A 587 4.17 -30.11 13.56
C VAL A 587 3.83 -28.64 13.72
N TYR A 588 3.60 -27.94 12.61
CA TYR A 588 3.25 -26.53 12.64
C TYR A 588 1.98 -26.26 13.48
N PHE A 589 2.01 -25.18 14.28
CA PHE A 589 1.14 -24.94 15.45
C PHE A 589 -0.36 -24.94 15.14
N GLU A 590 -0.71 -24.62 13.90
CA GLU A 590 -2.08 -24.54 13.38
C GLU A 590 -2.91 -25.79 13.69
N GLY A 591 -2.26 -26.95 13.86
CA GLY A 591 -2.93 -28.20 14.21
C GLY A 591 -2.70 -28.79 15.59
N MET A 592 -1.63 -28.41 16.28
CA MET A 592 -1.23 -29.10 17.51
C MET A 592 -2.13 -28.75 18.71
N GLU A 593 -2.32 -27.45 18.98
CA GLU A 593 -3.04 -26.98 20.17
C GLU A 593 -4.52 -27.36 20.14
N GLN A 594 -5.13 -27.33 18.96
CA GLN A 594 -6.55 -27.61 18.79
C GLN A 594 -6.86 -29.11 18.96
N LEU A 595 -5.98 -30.00 18.49
CA LEU A 595 -6.18 -31.44 18.65
C LEU A 595 -5.96 -31.90 20.10
N GLN A 596 -4.96 -31.33 20.78
CA GLN A 596 -4.67 -31.64 22.18
C GLN A 596 -5.76 -31.16 23.15
N ALA A 597 -6.62 -30.23 22.72
CA ALA A 597 -7.72 -29.73 23.55
C ALA A 597 -8.91 -30.70 23.68
N PHE A 598 -8.96 -31.78 22.90
CA PHE A 598 -10.07 -32.74 22.94
C PHE A 598 -9.76 -33.93 23.85
N ASP A 599 -10.55 -34.11 24.92
CA ASP A 599 -10.37 -35.19 25.91
C ASP A 599 -10.48 -36.62 25.32
N PHE A 600 -11.10 -36.77 24.14
CA PHE A 600 -11.26 -38.05 23.46
C PHE A 600 -10.17 -38.34 22.41
N VAL A 601 -9.22 -37.42 22.22
CA VAL A 601 -8.08 -37.59 21.32
C VAL A 601 -6.82 -37.80 22.16
N THR A 602 -6.15 -38.94 21.98
CA THR A 602 -4.86 -39.20 22.63
C THR A 602 -3.73 -38.95 21.64
N VAL A 603 -2.93 -37.92 21.90
CA VAL A 603 -1.76 -37.57 21.09
C VAL A 603 -0.50 -38.20 21.65
N THR A 604 0.23 -38.96 20.83
CA THR A 604 1.57 -39.48 21.13
C THR A 604 2.58 -38.91 20.14
N HIS A 605 3.70 -38.39 20.65
CA HIS A 605 4.78 -37.91 19.78
C HIS A 605 5.77 -39.02 19.48
N ALA A 606 6.12 -39.18 18.21
CA ALA A 606 7.25 -40.00 17.79
C ALA A 606 8.56 -39.38 18.34
N PRO A 607 9.56 -40.21 18.67
CA PRO A 607 10.81 -39.72 19.27
C PRO A 607 11.66 -38.89 18.31
N THR A 608 11.54 -39.13 16.99
CA THR A 608 12.29 -38.42 15.95
C THR A 608 11.41 -38.15 14.72
N PHE A 609 11.96 -37.41 13.75
CA PHE A 609 11.34 -37.22 12.42
C PHE A 609 11.62 -38.38 11.46
N ASP A 610 12.30 -39.44 11.91
CA ASP A 610 12.57 -40.62 11.08
C ASP A 610 11.27 -41.37 10.75
N ALA A 611 11.14 -41.79 9.50
CA ALA A 611 9.95 -42.48 9.01
C ALA A 611 9.66 -43.76 9.80
N GLN A 612 10.69 -44.54 10.16
CA GLN A 612 10.54 -45.80 10.88
C GLN A 612 10.14 -45.58 12.34
N ASP A 613 10.65 -44.54 12.98
CA ASP A 613 10.25 -44.17 14.35
C ASP A 613 8.78 -43.73 14.40
N ILE A 614 8.33 -42.94 13.42
CA ILE A 614 6.93 -42.54 13.29
C ILE A 614 6.04 -43.76 13.07
N ILE A 615 6.43 -44.68 12.17
CA ILE A 615 5.71 -45.93 11.89
C ILE A 615 5.64 -46.81 13.14
N ALA A 616 6.77 -47.05 13.81
CA ALA A 616 6.84 -47.88 15.00
C ALA A 616 5.98 -47.30 16.15
N THR A 617 6.02 -45.98 16.34
CA THR A 617 5.17 -45.30 17.33
C THR A 617 3.69 -45.46 16.98
N ALA A 618 3.32 -45.26 15.71
CA ALA A 618 1.94 -45.44 15.24
C ALA A 618 1.43 -46.87 15.46
N GLU A 619 2.27 -47.88 15.26
CA GLU A 619 1.92 -49.28 15.52
C GLU A 619 1.80 -49.58 17.01
N ALA A 620 2.72 -49.07 17.84
CA ALA A 620 2.73 -49.31 19.27
C ALA A 620 1.48 -48.80 19.98
N VAL A 621 0.91 -47.68 19.52
CA VAL A 621 -0.29 -47.07 20.11
C VAL A 621 -1.58 -47.30 19.32
N ASP A 622 -1.55 -48.16 18.28
CA ASP A 622 -2.64 -48.35 17.33
C ASP A 622 -3.25 -47.03 16.82
N ALA A 623 -2.38 -46.10 16.39
CA ALA A 623 -2.79 -44.77 15.94
C ALA A 623 -3.72 -44.83 14.72
N LYS A 624 -4.91 -44.25 14.83
CA LYS A 624 -5.82 -44.10 13.68
C LYS A 624 -5.38 -42.99 12.74
N VAL A 625 -4.72 -41.96 13.27
CA VAL A 625 -4.22 -40.82 12.50
C VAL A 625 -2.73 -40.64 12.73
N VAL A 626 -1.97 -40.44 11.65
CA VAL A 626 -0.53 -40.20 11.68
C VAL A 626 -0.24 -38.91 10.94
N PHE A 627 0.32 -37.91 11.64
CA PHE A 627 0.78 -36.68 11.02
C PHE A 627 2.19 -36.84 10.47
N LEU A 628 2.46 -36.16 9.37
CA LEU A 628 3.78 -36.01 8.76
C LEU A 628 4.01 -34.54 8.44
N ASP A 629 5.21 -34.07 8.72
CA ASP A 629 5.72 -32.80 8.20
C ASP A 629 6.86 -33.13 7.25
N ALA A 630 6.78 -32.63 6.01
CA ALA A 630 7.82 -32.85 5.02
C ALA A 630 9.15 -32.26 5.48
N VAL A 631 9.14 -30.99 5.89
CA VAL A 631 10.30 -30.28 6.44
C VAL A 631 9.81 -29.46 7.61
N ALA A 632 10.16 -29.90 8.82
CA ALA A 632 9.72 -29.24 10.03
C ALA A 632 10.33 -27.84 10.14
N ASN A 633 9.49 -26.84 10.40
CA ASN A 633 9.92 -25.45 10.55
C ASN A 633 10.51 -25.17 11.94
N VAL A 634 11.59 -25.90 12.27
CA VAL A 634 12.42 -25.75 13.47
C VAL A 634 13.86 -25.48 13.06
N VAL A 635 14.73 -25.21 14.03
CA VAL A 635 16.11 -24.75 13.79
C VAL A 635 16.93 -25.67 12.88
N ASP A 636 16.73 -26.98 12.93
CA ASP A 636 17.53 -27.93 12.14
C ASP A 636 16.91 -28.27 10.78
N LEU A 637 15.68 -27.80 10.52
CA LEU A 637 14.90 -28.16 9.34
C LEU A 637 14.91 -29.66 9.03
N PRO A 638 14.65 -30.54 10.02
CA PRO A 638 14.68 -31.98 9.77
C PRO A 638 13.62 -32.33 8.73
N ALA A 639 14.05 -33.11 7.74
CA ALA A 639 13.23 -33.57 6.66
C ALA A 639 12.87 -35.04 6.86
N THR A 640 11.60 -35.36 6.83
CA THR A 640 11.12 -36.75 6.92
C THR A 640 11.38 -37.43 5.57
N ASP A 641 11.94 -38.64 5.52
CA ASP A 641 11.96 -39.41 4.26
C ASP A 641 10.56 -39.92 3.91
N VAL A 642 9.74 -39.02 3.37
CA VAL A 642 8.34 -39.30 2.98
C VAL A 642 8.26 -40.44 1.97
N ARG A 643 9.28 -40.61 1.13
CA ARG A 643 9.30 -41.68 0.14
C ARG A 643 9.48 -43.03 0.81
N ASP A 644 10.39 -43.16 1.76
CA ASP A 644 10.57 -44.37 2.55
C ASP A 644 9.33 -44.67 3.41
N PHE A 645 8.76 -43.65 4.05
CA PHE A 645 7.50 -43.77 4.79
C PHE A 645 6.41 -44.36 3.90
N CYS A 646 6.11 -43.72 2.76
CA CYS A 646 5.07 -44.13 1.82
C CYS A 646 5.28 -45.58 1.34
N ARG A 647 6.50 -45.92 0.90
CA ARG A 647 6.83 -47.27 0.42
C ARG A 647 6.68 -48.33 1.48
N THR A 648 7.06 -48.00 2.71
CA THR A 648 6.95 -48.91 3.84
C THR A 648 5.48 -49.18 4.15
N VAL A 649 4.67 -48.14 4.32
CA VAL A 649 3.27 -48.29 4.78
C VAL A 649 2.30 -48.74 3.69
N ALA A 650 2.54 -48.42 2.41
CA ALA A 650 1.63 -48.72 1.31
C ALA A 650 1.33 -50.24 1.13
N HIS A 651 2.28 -51.08 1.55
CA HIS A 651 2.18 -52.54 1.48
C HIS A 651 2.15 -53.21 2.85
N ARG A 652 2.15 -52.44 3.94
CA ARG A 652 2.24 -52.97 5.30
C ARG A 652 0.86 -53.38 5.83
N PRO A 653 0.67 -54.64 6.28
CA PRO A 653 -0.58 -55.05 6.89
C PRO A 653 -0.97 -54.17 8.08
N GLY A 654 -2.26 -53.86 8.23
CA GLY A 654 -2.77 -53.03 9.34
C GLY A 654 -2.68 -51.51 9.12
N TRP A 655 -2.15 -51.05 7.98
CA TRP A 655 -2.09 -49.63 7.64
C TRP A 655 -3.25 -49.12 6.78
N GLY A 656 -4.01 -50.00 6.12
CA GLY A 656 -5.08 -49.60 5.20
C GLY A 656 -6.23 -48.79 5.83
N ASP A 657 -6.50 -48.98 7.12
CA ASP A 657 -7.56 -48.28 7.85
C ASP A 657 -7.09 -46.98 8.52
N ARG A 658 -5.81 -46.62 8.36
CA ARG A 658 -5.23 -45.41 8.97
C ARG A 658 -5.37 -44.20 8.04
N ILE A 659 -5.34 -43.01 8.64
CA ILE A 659 -5.29 -41.73 7.92
C ILE A 659 -3.93 -41.10 8.15
N VAL A 660 -3.23 -40.78 7.06
CA VAL A 660 -1.97 -40.03 7.09
C VAL A 660 -2.25 -38.59 6.70
N VAL A 661 -1.88 -37.63 7.54
CA VAL A 661 -2.05 -36.20 7.29
C VAL A 661 -0.69 -35.57 7.06
N MET A 662 -0.44 -35.05 5.86
CA MET A 662 0.84 -34.49 5.47
C MET A 662 0.74 -32.98 5.31
N ASP A 663 1.57 -32.24 6.05
CA ASP A 663 1.83 -30.82 5.79
C ASP A 663 2.91 -30.70 4.70
N GLY A 664 2.51 -30.21 3.53
CA GLY A 664 3.40 -29.98 2.40
C GLY A 664 3.98 -28.57 2.34
N THR A 665 3.67 -27.73 3.32
CA THR A 665 3.82 -26.27 3.17
C THR A 665 5.25 -25.79 2.93
N THR A 666 6.26 -26.48 3.47
CA THR A 666 7.67 -26.13 3.31
C THR A 666 8.32 -26.79 2.08
N ALA A 667 7.67 -27.81 1.51
CA ALA A 667 8.11 -28.61 0.36
C ALA A 667 7.01 -28.71 -0.71
N SER A 668 6.29 -27.61 -0.95
CA SER A 668 5.12 -27.55 -1.82
C SER A 668 5.44 -28.01 -3.24
N GLY A 669 4.74 -29.05 -3.72
CA GLY A 669 4.96 -29.64 -5.04
C GLY A 669 6.30 -30.37 -5.25
N ALA A 670 7.08 -30.60 -4.17
CA ALA A 670 8.38 -31.25 -4.24
C ALA A 670 8.29 -32.75 -4.52
N MET A 671 7.17 -33.38 -4.15
CA MET A 671 7.05 -34.83 -4.09
C MET A 671 5.81 -35.32 -4.83
N PRO A 672 5.92 -36.34 -5.70
CA PRO A 672 4.77 -37.08 -6.19
C PRO A 672 4.24 -38.05 -5.11
N VAL A 673 3.84 -37.53 -3.96
CA VAL A 673 3.49 -38.34 -2.79
C VAL A 673 2.34 -39.32 -3.05
N PHE A 674 1.37 -38.96 -3.89
CA PHE A 674 0.26 -39.84 -4.27
C PHE A 674 0.69 -40.97 -5.22
N ASP A 675 1.83 -40.88 -5.91
CA ASP A 675 2.42 -42.02 -6.63
C ASP A 675 3.09 -42.99 -5.66
N TRP A 676 3.68 -42.46 -4.58
CA TRP A 676 4.35 -43.28 -3.58
C TRP A 676 3.36 -43.95 -2.62
N MET A 677 2.20 -43.34 -2.39
CA MET A 677 1.15 -43.84 -1.50
C MET A 677 0.10 -44.67 -2.27
N GLN A 678 0.56 -45.68 -3.01
CA GLN A 678 -0.31 -46.60 -3.77
C GLN A 678 -0.07 -48.05 -3.34
N GLY A 679 -1.14 -48.81 -3.08
CA GLY A 679 -1.04 -50.21 -2.69
C GLY A 679 -2.29 -50.74 -2.03
N ARG A 680 -2.42 -52.07 -1.93
CA ARG A 680 -3.58 -52.75 -1.32
C ARG A 680 -3.80 -52.37 0.14
N HIS A 681 -2.74 -51.99 0.86
CA HIS A 681 -2.78 -51.64 2.27
C HIS A 681 -2.44 -50.16 2.51
N ALA A 682 -2.47 -49.34 1.46
CA ALA A 682 -2.11 -47.95 1.59
C ALA A 682 -3.10 -47.19 2.48
N PRO A 683 -2.61 -46.43 3.48
CA PRO A 683 -3.46 -45.59 4.30
C PRO A 683 -4.10 -44.48 3.45
N THR A 684 -5.16 -43.88 4.00
CA THR A 684 -5.77 -42.70 3.40
C THR A 684 -4.86 -41.50 3.57
N LEU A 685 -4.30 -40.95 2.49
CA LEU A 685 -3.46 -39.75 2.53
C LEU A 685 -4.30 -38.48 2.38
N LEU A 686 -4.16 -37.56 3.32
CA LEU A 686 -4.63 -36.18 3.26
C LEU A 686 -3.42 -35.25 3.20
N TYR A 687 -3.21 -34.60 2.06
CA TYR A 687 -2.17 -33.59 1.91
C TYR A 687 -2.78 -32.21 2.10
N PHE A 688 -2.15 -31.33 2.87
CA PHE A 688 -2.58 -29.93 2.94
C PHE A 688 -1.39 -28.99 2.93
N GLU A 689 -1.61 -27.77 2.47
CA GLU A 689 -0.62 -26.71 2.57
C GLU A 689 -1.24 -25.32 2.54
N SER A 690 -0.48 -24.33 3.03
CA SER A 690 -0.80 -22.92 2.80
C SER A 690 -0.39 -22.49 1.40
N ALA A 691 -1.38 -22.33 0.52
CA ALA A 691 -1.20 -21.83 -0.85
C ALA A 691 -0.67 -20.39 -0.90
N SER A 692 -0.80 -19.62 0.19
CA SER A 692 -0.27 -18.25 0.29
C SER A 692 1.24 -18.13 0.15
N LYS A 693 1.98 -19.22 0.37
CA LYS A 693 3.44 -19.18 0.50
C LYS A 693 4.12 -19.21 -0.86
N TYR A 694 4.02 -20.34 -1.58
CA TYR A 694 4.72 -20.50 -2.87
C TYR A 694 3.84 -20.26 -4.09
N LEU A 695 2.53 -20.55 -4.01
CA LEU A 695 1.62 -20.47 -5.16
C LEU A 695 1.27 -19.04 -5.59
N GLN A 696 1.60 -18.03 -4.77
CA GLN A 696 1.38 -16.63 -5.11
C GLN A 696 2.51 -15.97 -5.89
N PHE A 697 3.65 -16.65 -6.13
CA PHE A 697 4.75 -16.14 -6.95
C PHE A 697 5.32 -14.78 -6.53
N GLY A 698 5.09 -14.36 -5.29
CA GLY A 698 5.45 -13.03 -4.84
C GLY A 698 4.27 -12.17 -4.43
N MET A 699 3.09 -12.36 -5.04
CA MET A 699 2.09 -11.30 -5.20
C MET A 699 1.29 -10.89 -3.96
N ASP A 700 1.29 -11.65 -2.86
CA ASP A 700 0.62 -11.32 -1.57
C ASP A 700 -0.82 -10.73 -1.69
N LEU A 701 -1.58 -11.09 -2.74
CA LEU A 701 -2.88 -10.47 -3.04
C LEU A 701 -4.06 -11.19 -2.39
N GLN A 702 -3.98 -12.52 -2.26
CA GLN A 702 -5.09 -13.34 -1.81
C GLN A 702 -4.60 -14.50 -0.95
N MET A 703 -4.98 -14.52 0.33
CA MET A 703 -4.69 -15.69 1.16
C MET A 703 -5.35 -16.97 0.62
N GLY A 704 -4.69 -18.11 0.78
CA GLY A 704 -5.22 -19.38 0.32
C GLY A 704 -4.58 -20.56 1.04
N GLY A 705 -5.33 -21.65 1.08
CA GLY A 705 -4.86 -22.97 1.51
C GLY A 705 -5.47 -24.02 0.60
N LEU A 706 -4.87 -25.20 0.52
CA LEU A 706 -5.42 -26.30 -0.25
C LEU A 706 -5.31 -27.62 0.49
N VAL A 707 -6.21 -28.53 0.14
CA VAL A 707 -6.20 -29.92 0.61
C VAL A 707 -6.29 -30.82 -0.62
N VAL A 708 -5.45 -31.84 -0.70
CA VAL A 708 -5.50 -32.88 -1.73
C VAL A 708 -5.80 -34.21 -1.07
N TYR A 709 -6.78 -34.94 -1.60
CA TYR A 709 -7.31 -36.16 -0.99
C TYR A 709 -7.87 -37.13 -2.05
N PRO A 710 -8.09 -38.42 -1.74
CA PRO A 710 -8.72 -39.37 -2.67
C PRO A 710 -10.15 -38.99 -3.08
N SER A 711 -10.51 -39.12 -4.36
CA SER A 711 -11.82 -38.66 -4.89
C SER A 711 -13.04 -39.26 -4.18
N ARG A 712 -12.91 -40.44 -3.55
CA ARG A 712 -13.98 -41.03 -2.73
C ARG A 712 -14.38 -40.17 -1.51
N LEU A 713 -13.53 -39.24 -1.07
CA LEU A 713 -13.78 -38.34 0.07
C LEU A 713 -14.36 -36.98 -0.33
N ASP A 714 -14.50 -36.73 -1.63
CA ASP A 714 -14.80 -35.40 -2.17
C ASP A 714 -16.10 -34.80 -1.66
N ALA A 715 -17.17 -35.60 -1.62
CA ALA A 715 -18.46 -35.15 -1.10
C ALA A 715 -18.38 -34.67 0.37
N ALA A 716 -17.62 -35.39 1.21
CA ALA A 716 -17.45 -35.03 2.63
C ALA A 716 -16.61 -33.77 2.78
N MET A 717 -15.44 -33.71 2.12
CA MET A 717 -14.51 -32.58 2.20
C MET A 717 -15.14 -31.27 1.70
N ARG A 718 -15.88 -31.32 0.60
CA ARG A 718 -16.63 -30.16 0.06
C ARG A 718 -17.73 -29.71 1.02
N THR A 719 -18.44 -30.65 1.63
CA THR A 719 -19.49 -30.36 2.62
C THR A 719 -18.91 -29.65 3.85
N ILE A 720 -17.77 -30.13 4.35
CA ILE A 720 -17.07 -29.51 5.48
C ILE A 720 -16.66 -28.08 5.12
N ARG A 721 -15.91 -27.90 4.02
CA ARG A 721 -15.48 -26.56 3.57
C ARG A 721 -16.63 -25.58 3.43
N ARG A 722 -17.74 -26.03 2.84
CA ARG A 722 -18.96 -25.24 2.71
C ARG A 722 -19.49 -24.83 4.07
N ASN A 723 -19.67 -25.79 4.97
CA ASN A 723 -20.34 -25.56 6.25
C ASN A 723 -19.46 -24.76 7.24
N THR A 724 -18.13 -24.84 7.13
CA THR A 724 -17.20 -24.04 7.95
C THR A 724 -16.93 -22.65 7.38
N GLY A 725 -17.43 -22.34 6.17
CA GLY A 725 -17.18 -21.07 5.51
C GLY A 725 -15.75 -20.92 4.96
N GLY A 726 -14.98 -22.00 4.88
CA GLY A 726 -13.59 -22.00 4.40
C GLY A 726 -13.42 -21.77 2.90
N VAL A 727 -14.44 -21.29 2.19
CA VAL A 727 -14.43 -21.19 0.72
C VAL A 727 -13.71 -19.94 0.22
N MET A 728 -12.94 -20.10 -0.86
CA MET A 728 -12.38 -18.99 -1.62
C MET A 728 -13.40 -18.45 -2.65
N TYR A 729 -13.72 -17.16 -2.55
CA TYR A 729 -14.67 -16.46 -3.41
C TYR A 729 -14.09 -16.15 -4.80
N SER A 730 -14.94 -16.00 -5.82
CA SER A 730 -14.55 -15.66 -7.20
C SER A 730 -13.65 -14.43 -7.31
N ARG A 731 -13.87 -13.42 -6.46
CA ARG A 731 -13.00 -12.23 -6.38
C ARG A 731 -11.59 -12.60 -5.96
N GLY A 732 -11.44 -13.46 -4.96
CA GLY A 732 -10.15 -13.97 -4.49
C GLY A 732 -9.49 -14.87 -5.54
N LEU A 733 -10.26 -15.75 -6.19
CA LEU A 733 -9.74 -16.60 -7.27
C LEU A 733 -9.15 -15.77 -8.42
N SER A 734 -9.79 -14.65 -8.76
CA SER A 734 -9.31 -13.74 -9.81
C SER A 734 -7.97 -13.06 -9.46
N LEU A 735 -7.56 -13.08 -8.20
CA LEU A 735 -6.28 -12.54 -7.75
C LEU A 735 -5.17 -13.59 -7.72
N LEU A 736 -5.48 -14.88 -7.92
CA LEU A 736 -4.47 -15.91 -8.02
C LEU A 736 -3.77 -15.83 -9.39
N PRO A 737 -2.44 -15.91 -9.44
CA PRO A 737 -1.76 -15.95 -10.71
C PRO A 737 -2.15 -17.18 -11.53
N PRO A 738 -2.09 -17.10 -12.87
CA PRO A 738 -2.27 -18.24 -13.73
C PRO A 738 -1.05 -19.17 -13.61
N LEU A 739 -1.23 -20.28 -12.90
CA LEU A 739 -0.18 -21.24 -12.58
C LEU A 739 -0.02 -22.30 -13.66
N ASP A 740 1.24 -22.62 -13.97
CA ASP A 740 1.60 -23.73 -14.83
C ASP A 740 2.67 -24.58 -14.13
N ARG A 741 2.62 -25.89 -14.38
CA ARG A 741 3.53 -26.85 -13.78
C ARG A 741 4.99 -26.53 -14.09
N ALA A 742 5.34 -26.25 -15.34
CA ALA A 742 6.73 -26.05 -15.72
C ALA A 742 7.28 -24.75 -15.11
N ALA A 743 6.50 -23.67 -15.14
CA ALA A 743 6.88 -22.41 -14.52
C ALA A 743 7.03 -22.53 -12.99
N TYR A 744 6.09 -23.24 -12.34
CA TYR A 744 6.12 -23.47 -10.91
C TYR A 744 7.32 -24.30 -10.47
N GLN A 745 7.56 -25.43 -11.13
CA GLN A 745 8.69 -26.31 -10.80
C GLN A 745 10.05 -25.62 -11.05
N ARG A 746 10.18 -24.83 -12.14
CA ARG A 746 11.39 -24.01 -12.36
C ARG A 746 11.62 -23.01 -11.23
N ARG A 747 10.57 -22.32 -10.79
CA ARG A 747 10.66 -21.38 -9.66
C ARG A 747 11.09 -22.08 -8.38
N MET A 748 10.48 -23.21 -8.05
CA MET A 748 10.84 -23.96 -6.83
C MET A 748 12.26 -24.51 -6.86
N ALA A 749 12.72 -24.98 -8.02
CA ALA A 749 14.11 -25.37 -8.23
C ALA A 749 15.08 -24.20 -8.05
N GLN A 750 14.72 -23.01 -8.56
CA GLN A 750 15.51 -21.78 -8.39
C GLN A 750 15.62 -21.37 -6.92
N LEU A 751 14.50 -21.33 -6.20
CA LEU A 751 14.46 -21.04 -4.76
C LEU A 751 15.37 -22.00 -3.98
N SER A 752 15.30 -23.30 -4.31
CA SER A 752 16.11 -24.33 -3.66
C SER A 752 17.59 -24.17 -3.94
N ARG A 753 17.98 -23.89 -5.18
CA ARG A 753 19.39 -23.60 -5.51
C ARG A 753 19.91 -22.38 -4.76
N ASN A 754 19.11 -21.32 -4.67
CA ASN A 754 19.51 -20.12 -3.95
C ASN A 754 19.70 -20.39 -2.45
N ALA A 755 18.81 -21.18 -1.87
CA ALA A 755 18.92 -21.60 -0.48
C ALA A 755 20.14 -22.51 -0.24
N GLU A 756 20.45 -23.45 -1.14
CA GLU A 756 21.67 -24.27 -1.09
C GLU A 756 22.93 -23.41 -1.11
N VAL A 757 23.03 -22.48 -2.07
CA VAL A 757 24.19 -21.56 -2.20
C VAL A 757 24.37 -20.73 -0.93
N LEU A 758 23.29 -20.16 -0.40
CA LEU A 758 23.36 -19.33 0.80
C LEU A 758 23.77 -20.17 2.02
N ARG A 759 23.21 -21.38 2.18
CA ARG A 759 23.58 -22.31 3.25
C ARG A 759 25.05 -22.69 3.17
N ASP A 760 25.50 -23.16 2.00
CA ASP A 760 26.87 -23.63 1.78
C ASP A 760 27.87 -22.49 2.00
N GLY A 761 27.56 -21.30 1.49
CA GLY A 761 28.40 -20.12 1.64
C GLY A 761 28.54 -19.67 3.10
N ILE A 762 27.43 -19.59 3.85
CA ILE A 762 27.51 -19.18 5.27
C ILE A 762 28.22 -20.28 6.08
N ALA A 763 27.94 -21.56 5.82
CA ALA A 763 28.62 -22.66 6.50
C ALA A 763 30.14 -22.65 6.23
N ALA A 764 30.56 -22.40 4.99
CA ALA A 764 31.98 -22.29 4.65
C ALA A 764 32.65 -21.10 5.33
N ALA A 765 31.94 -19.97 5.41
CA ALA A 765 32.52 -18.70 5.85
C ALA A 765 32.32 -18.39 7.34
N ALA A 766 31.46 -19.09 8.07
CA ALA A 766 31.12 -18.79 9.47
C ALA A 766 30.72 -20.04 10.31
N SER A 767 31.18 -21.24 9.94
CA SER A 767 30.91 -22.49 10.68
C SER A 767 31.44 -22.50 12.12
N ASP A 768 32.44 -21.64 12.41
CA ASP A 768 32.96 -21.39 13.75
C ASP A 768 31.97 -20.68 14.67
N LEU A 769 31.00 -19.95 14.11
CA LEU A 769 30.08 -19.09 14.85
C LEU A 769 28.63 -19.56 14.79
N VAL A 770 28.23 -20.14 13.67
CA VAL A 770 26.84 -20.50 13.41
C VAL A 770 26.69 -21.90 12.87
N HIS A 771 25.60 -22.51 13.30
CA HIS A 771 25.01 -23.68 12.71
C HIS A 771 23.97 -23.27 11.67
N VAL A 772 24.27 -23.50 10.39
CA VAL A 772 23.35 -23.20 9.29
C VAL A 772 22.75 -24.49 8.74
N ARG A 773 21.45 -24.47 8.51
CA ARG A 773 20.70 -25.65 8.07
C ARG A 773 19.76 -25.32 6.89
N PHE A 774 19.64 -26.30 6.02
CA PHE A 774 18.78 -26.41 4.85
C PHE A 774 18.52 -27.92 4.69
N PRO A 775 17.33 -28.39 4.25
CA PRO A 775 16.99 -29.81 4.20
C PRO A 775 17.76 -30.57 3.10
N SER A 776 19.08 -30.64 3.17
CA SER A 776 19.98 -31.10 2.09
C SER A 776 19.79 -32.55 1.64
N GLU A 777 19.07 -33.35 2.42
CA GLU A 777 18.76 -34.75 2.11
C GLU A 777 17.63 -34.92 1.08
N TRP A 778 16.95 -33.83 0.70
CA TRP A 778 15.85 -33.85 -0.26
C TRP A 778 16.18 -34.58 -1.57
N LYS A 779 17.42 -34.46 -2.07
CA LYS A 779 17.90 -35.16 -3.28
C LYS A 779 17.94 -36.67 -3.08
N ARG A 780 18.44 -37.12 -1.91
CA ARG A 780 18.49 -38.54 -1.52
C ARG A 780 17.08 -39.12 -1.39
N PHE A 781 16.15 -38.35 -0.83
CA PHE A 781 14.74 -38.74 -0.69
C PHE A 781 13.99 -38.76 -2.03
N GLY A 782 14.61 -38.28 -3.12
CA GLY A 782 14.02 -38.27 -4.46
C GLY A 782 12.99 -37.16 -4.66
N TRP A 783 13.10 -36.06 -3.91
CA TRP A 783 12.27 -34.88 -4.09
C TRP A 783 12.76 -34.07 -5.30
N ARG A 784 11.88 -33.24 -5.87
CA ARG A 784 12.19 -32.35 -7.00
C ARG A 784 12.96 -31.11 -6.58
N HIS A 785 12.79 -30.67 -5.33
CA HIS A 785 13.41 -29.47 -4.78
C HIS A 785 13.39 -29.51 -3.24
N GLY A 786 14.26 -28.74 -2.58
CA GLY A 786 14.39 -28.69 -1.11
C GLY A 786 13.60 -27.57 -0.42
N GLY A 787 12.93 -26.70 -1.19
CA GLY A 787 12.23 -25.53 -0.66
C GLY A 787 13.15 -24.32 -0.54
N ALA A 788 12.74 -23.28 0.18
CA ALA A 788 13.45 -22.00 0.20
C ALA A 788 14.01 -21.59 1.57
N LEU A 789 13.93 -22.48 2.55
CA LEU A 789 14.20 -22.14 3.96
C LEU A 789 15.63 -22.46 4.36
N VAL A 790 16.31 -21.47 4.89
CA VAL A 790 17.60 -21.62 5.56
C VAL A 790 17.44 -21.13 7.00
N THR A 791 17.94 -21.89 7.96
CA THR A 791 17.98 -21.51 9.36
C THR A 791 19.41 -21.29 9.82
N VAL A 792 19.62 -20.33 10.70
CA VAL A 792 20.91 -19.99 11.28
C VAL A 792 20.75 -19.91 12.80
N ARG A 793 21.48 -20.75 13.52
CA ARG A 793 21.59 -20.74 14.98
C ARG A 793 23.02 -20.41 15.37
N PHE A 794 23.22 -19.51 16.31
CA PHE A 794 24.57 -19.22 16.83
C PHE A 794 25.03 -20.34 17.76
N LEU A 795 26.33 -20.66 17.73
CA LEU A 795 26.90 -21.74 18.54
C LEU A 795 27.17 -21.32 19.99
N ARG A 796 27.39 -20.02 20.23
CA ARG A 796 27.68 -19.48 21.57
C ARG A 796 26.38 -19.23 22.34
N ASP A 797 26.33 -19.68 23.59
CA ASP A 797 25.21 -19.47 24.49
C ASP A 797 24.91 -17.97 24.67
N GLY A 798 23.62 -17.64 24.83
CA GLY A 798 23.15 -16.27 24.99
C GLY A 798 22.98 -15.48 23.69
N LEU A 799 23.60 -15.89 22.58
CA LEU A 799 23.42 -15.20 21.29
C LEU A 799 22.09 -15.49 20.60
N ASN A 800 21.49 -16.64 20.91
CA ASN A 800 20.19 -17.04 20.37
C ASN A 800 19.07 -16.48 21.26
N ASN A 801 18.98 -15.15 21.37
CA ASN A 801 17.87 -14.48 22.06
C ASN A 801 17.17 -13.53 21.10
N LYS A 802 15.88 -13.26 21.34
CA LYS A 802 15.06 -12.50 20.40
C LYS A 802 15.66 -11.14 20.07
N ASP A 803 16.06 -10.35 21.07
CA ASP A 803 16.54 -8.99 20.86
C ASP A 803 17.89 -8.96 20.13
N GLY A 804 18.78 -9.90 20.45
CA GLY A 804 20.07 -10.04 19.78
C GLY A 804 19.94 -10.52 18.33
N LEU A 805 19.05 -11.47 18.06
CA LEU A 805 18.76 -11.89 16.68
C LEU A 805 18.11 -10.76 15.86
N GLU A 806 17.29 -9.91 16.48
CA GLU A 806 16.80 -8.69 15.85
C GLU A 806 17.93 -7.71 15.53
N ALA A 807 18.93 -7.56 16.40
CA ALA A 807 20.14 -6.78 16.09
C ALA A 807 20.96 -7.38 14.93
N CYS A 808 21.04 -8.71 14.83
CA CYS A 808 21.68 -9.36 13.68
C CYS A 808 20.89 -9.12 12.38
N ILE A 809 19.56 -9.17 12.42
CA ILE A 809 18.69 -8.80 11.29
C ILE A 809 18.91 -7.34 10.90
N ASP A 810 19.14 -6.47 11.90
CA ASP A 810 19.47 -5.08 11.71
C ASP A 810 20.72 -4.85 10.87
N LEU A 811 21.76 -5.63 11.13
CA LEU A 811 23.00 -5.62 10.36
C LEU A 811 22.80 -6.14 8.93
N VAL A 812 22.04 -7.23 8.76
CA VAL A 812 21.75 -7.81 7.43
C VAL A 812 21.02 -6.79 6.55
N LEU A 813 19.97 -6.16 7.07
CA LEU A 813 19.17 -5.20 6.32
C LEU A 813 19.97 -3.93 5.96
N ALA A 814 20.81 -3.44 6.87
CA ALA A 814 21.72 -2.33 6.58
C ALA A 814 22.74 -2.67 5.48
N GLY A 815 23.34 -3.86 5.53
CA GLY A 815 24.27 -4.33 4.49
C GLY A 815 23.59 -4.56 3.14
N ALA A 816 22.39 -5.13 3.15
CA ALA A 816 21.58 -5.31 1.95
C ALA A 816 21.23 -3.98 1.29
N LYS A 817 20.82 -2.98 2.09
CA LYS A 817 20.56 -1.61 1.60
C LYS A 817 21.80 -0.99 0.95
N ALA A 818 22.97 -1.12 1.58
CA ALA A 818 24.23 -0.59 1.05
C ALA A 818 24.60 -1.19 -0.31
N LYS A 819 24.28 -2.47 -0.53
CA LYS A 819 24.48 -3.17 -1.82
C LYS A 819 23.28 -3.10 -2.77
N GLY A 820 22.23 -2.34 -2.43
CA GLY A 820 21.03 -2.20 -3.27
C GLY A 820 20.18 -3.47 -3.40
N LEU A 821 20.33 -4.42 -2.47
CA LEU A 821 19.64 -5.71 -2.46
C LEU A 821 18.24 -5.60 -1.88
N ALA A 822 17.29 -6.32 -2.46
CA ALA A 822 15.96 -6.48 -1.88
C ALA A 822 15.96 -7.64 -0.87
N VAL A 823 15.99 -7.33 0.43
CA VAL A 823 15.83 -8.27 1.55
C VAL A 823 14.71 -7.80 2.46
N THR A 824 13.99 -8.64 3.18
CA THR A 824 12.67 -8.28 3.68
C THR A 824 12.40 -8.88 5.05
N LYS A 825 12.47 -8.11 6.14
CA LYS A 825 12.08 -8.59 7.47
C LYS A 825 10.63 -9.08 7.50
N GLY A 826 10.40 -10.33 7.88
CA GLY A 826 9.06 -10.89 7.98
C GLY A 826 9.03 -12.41 8.07
N VAL A 827 7.96 -12.93 8.70
CA VAL A 827 7.80 -14.36 9.03
C VAL A 827 7.17 -15.21 7.92
N SER A 828 6.96 -14.65 6.73
CA SER A 828 6.41 -15.40 5.61
C SER A 828 7.49 -16.21 4.89
N PHE A 829 7.05 -17.21 4.12
CA PHE A 829 7.90 -18.03 3.26
C PHE A 829 8.20 -17.27 1.96
N GLY A 830 9.23 -17.72 1.23
CA GLY A 830 9.93 -16.90 0.25
C GLY A 830 9.04 -16.44 -0.89
N PHE A 831 8.89 -15.12 -1.00
CA PHE A 831 8.34 -14.47 -2.18
C PHE A 831 9.46 -14.29 -3.21
N SER A 832 9.29 -13.40 -4.17
CA SER A 832 10.38 -13.06 -5.09
C SER A 832 11.59 -12.46 -4.36
N THR A 833 11.36 -11.82 -3.20
CA THR A 833 12.36 -11.18 -2.35
C THR A 833 12.73 -12.05 -1.14
N THR A 834 14.03 -12.14 -0.83
CA THR A 834 14.51 -12.87 0.36
C THR A 834 13.94 -12.24 1.63
N ARG A 835 13.39 -13.06 2.53
CA ARG A 835 12.93 -12.60 3.85
C ARG A 835 13.78 -13.14 4.98
N ILE A 836 13.91 -12.35 6.04
CA ILE A 836 14.60 -12.74 7.27
C ILE A 836 13.71 -12.48 8.48
N SER A 837 13.72 -13.39 9.45
CA SER A 837 12.97 -13.25 10.69
C SER A 837 13.64 -13.98 11.84
N SER A 838 13.48 -13.47 13.06
CA SER A 838 13.71 -14.27 14.26
C SER A 838 12.51 -15.21 14.42
N ALA A 839 12.76 -16.51 14.46
CA ALA A 839 11.74 -17.54 14.64
C ALA A 839 12.02 -18.34 15.92
N SER A 840 10.95 -18.81 16.57
CA SER A 840 11.02 -19.76 17.68
C SER A 840 10.18 -20.97 17.31
N SER A 841 10.65 -22.18 17.59
CA SER A 841 9.99 -23.41 17.17
C SER A 841 8.64 -23.69 17.87
N MET A 842 8.14 -22.84 18.77
CA MET A 842 6.91 -23.03 19.58
C MET A 842 6.89 -24.30 20.45
N ALA A 843 7.76 -25.28 20.19
CA ALA A 843 8.16 -26.32 21.12
C ALA A 843 8.72 -25.68 22.40
N LYS A 844 8.31 -26.20 23.57
CA LYS A 844 8.76 -25.68 24.86
C LYS A 844 10.28 -25.66 24.94
N ASP A 845 10.81 -24.57 25.47
CA ASP A 845 12.24 -24.41 25.83
C ASP A 845 13.23 -24.43 24.65
N SER A 846 12.80 -24.06 23.44
CA SER A 846 13.72 -23.87 22.30
C SER A 846 14.18 -22.42 22.16
N ASP A 847 15.49 -22.20 22.10
CA ASP A 847 16.07 -20.90 21.74
C ASP A 847 15.58 -20.43 20.35
N PRO A 848 15.33 -19.13 20.15
CA PRO A 848 15.04 -18.60 18.82
C PRO A 848 16.24 -18.73 17.89
N PHE A 849 15.97 -18.72 16.58
CA PHE A 849 16.96 -18.82 15.52
C PHE A 849 16.60 -17.84 14.40
N LEU A 850 17.58 -17.49 13.55
CA LEU A 850 17.27 -16.73 12.33
C LEU A 850 16.72 -17.68 11.29
N ARG A 851 15.61 -17.29 10.68
CA ARG A 851 15.02 -17.97 9.55
C ARG A 851 15.04 -17.07 8.33
N LEU A 852 15.63 -17.60 7.26
CA LEU A 852 15.74 -17.01 5.95
C LEU A 852 14.80 -17.74 5.00
N SER A 853 13.90 -16.99 4.39
CA SER A 853 13.07 -17.45 3.29
C SER A 853 13.66 -16.89 2.00
N VAL A 854 14.52 -17.65 1.34
CA VAL A 854 15.35 -17.18 0.23
C VAL A 854 14.48 -16.88 -1.00
N GLY A 855 14.72 -15.74 -1.66
CA GLY A 855 13.98 -15.28 -2.84
C GLY A 855 14.52 -15.83 -4.17
N VAL A 856 13.96 -15.36 -5.28
CA VAL A 856 14.30 -15.86 -6.64
C VAL A 856 15.43 -15.08 -7.32
N ASP A 857 15.83 -13.92 -6.81
CA ASP A 857 16.86 -13.09 -7.45
C ASP A 857 18.24 -13.79 -7.46
N LEU A 858 18.77 -14.02 -8.66
CA LEU A 858 20.00 -14.81 -8.89
C LEU A 858 21.24 -13.93 -9.00
N GLU A 859 21.10 -12.71 -9.51
CA GLU A 859 22.21 -11.81 -9.82
C GLU A 859 22.88 -11.31 -8.52
N THR A 860 22.11 -11.24 -7.45
CA THR A 860 22.52 -10.69 -6.16
C THR A 860 22.85 -11.74 -5.09
N ARG A 861 22.86 -13.03 -5.44
CA ARG A 861 23.04 -14.13 -4.48
C ARG A 861 24.38 -14.08 -3.74
N GLN A 862 25.45 -13.67 -4.42
CA GLN A 862 26.78 -13.57 -3.85
C GLN A 862 26.87 -12.37 -2.91
N ASP A 863 26.29 -11.24 -3.32
CA ASP A 863 26.20 -10.04 -2.50
C ASP A 863 25.39 -10.29 -1.22
N LEU A 864 24.28 -11.03 -1.33
CA LEU A 864 23.48 -11.42 -0.18
C LEU A 864 24.27 -12.32 0.77
N LEU A 865 25.04 -13.27 0.25
CA LEU A 865 25.90 -14.13 1.05
C LEU A 865 26.94 -13.30 1.83
N GLU A 866 27.62 -12.38 1.16
CA GLU A 866 28.61 -11.50 1.80
C GLU A 866 27.99 -10.65 2.91
N VAL A 867 26.82 -10.06 2.65
CA VAL A 867 26.06 -9.30 3.66
C VAL A 867 25.70 -10.18 4.87
N MET A 868 25.22 -11.40 4.64
CA MET A 868 24.84 -12.32 5.69
C MET A 868 26.04 -12.72 6.56
N VAL A 869 27.17 -13.09 5.95
CA VAL A 869 28.39 -13.50 6.67
C VAL A 869 28.95 -12.34 7.49
N ALA A 870 29.04 -11.14 6.89
CA ALA A 870 29.54 -9.95 7.58
C ALA A 870 28.67 -9.60 8.81
N ALA A 871 27.34 -9.67 8.66
CA ALA A 871 26.41 -9.41 9.76
C ALA A 871 26.54 -10.44 10.89
N ILE A 872 26.63 -11.73 10.54
CA ILE A 872 26.80 -12.85 11.50
C ILE A 872 28.08 -12.68 12.32
N ARG A 873 29.23 -12.46 11.64
CA ARG A 873 30.53 -12.30 12.32
C ARG A 873 30.50 -11.12 13.26
N ARG A 874 30.05 -9.97 12.75
CA ARG A 874 29.98 -8.75 13.54
C ARG A 874 29.09 -8.88 14.76
N TYR A 875 27.91 -9.50 14.61
CA TYR A 875 27.02 -9.71 15.74
C TYR A 875 27.68 -10.61 16.80
N ALA A 876 28.30 -11.71 16.39
CA ALA A 876 28.96 -12.63 17.31
C ALA A 876 30.19 -12.03 18.01
N ASP A 877 30.96 -11.18 17.33
CA ASP A 877 32.14 -10.51 17.91
C ASP A 877 31.75 -9.44 18.92
N THR A 878 30.59 -8.80 18.73
CA THR A 878 30.22 -7.64 19.54
C THR A 878 29.55 -8.02 20.85
N PHE A 879 28.75 -9.08 20.82
CA PHE A 879 28.10 -9.64 22.01
C PHE A 879 28.86 -10.88 22.46
#